data_AF-A0A7U1DZA9-F1
#
_entry.id   AF-A0A7U1DZA9-F1
#
_cell.length_a   1.000
_cell.length_b   1.000
_cell.length_c   1.000
_cell.angle_alpha   90.00
_cell.angle_beta   90.00
_cell.angle_gamma   90.00
#
_symmetry.space_group_name_H-M   'P 1'
#
loop_
_entity.id
_entity.type
_entity.pdbx_description
1 polymer ?
#
loop_
_entity_poly.entity_id
_entity_poly.type
_entity_poly.pdbx_seq_one_letter_code
_entity_poly.pdbx_strand_id
1 'polypeptide(L)'
;MKAENTTGVVWQPFELESYRLRDAFSEQERLALSTPQRRGKYLQQKRVPAFLRPLYDIATRSGIKPEVARITILAVLAEAARQDLPCHLWAEDIWQKLYQRRHLSGPLLAAFAFHLSQVPLPLYSARCRQPAYYACAVFGRDIFQQELSRLMDVLVAQGYSLRHQEMFLSAVLGMLMLENGDPRLESFTEDLLLRGQQYRTNGIARAVGKVSHGLAAMGILSRPLRMRGYTGWKEKRTDGIAAEWVGWCQRWRETSVLRPRTRESNYSFILRIGLWLARDFPDIREPADWSISTCASFIAALGRMNVDELSLEPEKTRRVSARSGQPMMSNSRASFLYALRRFFVDFELWGWGRLKLSPYRHLATPDTPAFSRGVNPRVIDDPVWLKLIWASLNLRPEDMLTGIHYPFTMHQAMAVIWTHAGLRQNEIFRLSVGCVHEQTDDIVHDDGSIIPAGTLCYLDVPAGKTSRAFVKPVASVVKKYVDLWLQERPTEQAPLTDERTAERVNYLFQYRGKLIGSSILNNTIIPVLCARSGVPLDDSRGRITSHRGRASAVTALASVPQGMTLHELMEWSGHSCPRSTLHYIRIRPTRLAASFVKADKISHMISVLIDHDSQALTSSGPALYYDLGDLYCTNPFWSSCPHRMACIGCDFSLPKSSSRAQALESKASIHRYLEEVPLTPDEKAIAEGDIDKLTAFIKKMASQPPPQKD
;
A
#
# COMPACT_ATOMS: atom_id res chain seq x y z
N MET A 1 -21.58 -13.05 -20.86
CA MET A 1 -22.39 -13.46 -22.02
C MET A 1 -21.44 -13.86 -23.13
N LYS A 2 -21.62 -15.05 -23.71
CA LYS A 2 -20.76 -15.54 -24.80
C LYS A 2 -20.86 -14.60 -26.00
N ALA A 3 -19.70 -14.28 -26.57
CA ALA A 3 -19.54 -13.52 -27.79
C ALA A 3 -19.88 -14.40 -29.00
N GLU A 4 -21.16 -14.54 -29.30
CA GLU A 4 -21.60 -15.14 -30.55
C GLU A 4 -22.59 -14.16 -31.22
N ASN A 5 -22.22 -13.73 -32.44
CA ASN A 5 -22.99 -12.93 -33.41
C ASN A 5 -22.93 -11.39 -33.33
N THR A 6 -21.74 -10.81 -33.37
CA THR A 6 -21.54 -9.57 -34.16
C THR A 6 -20.74 -9.92 -35.40
N THR A 7 -21.39 -9.97 -36.57
CA THR A 7 -20.71 -9.92 -37.87
C THR A 7 -19.99 -8.58 -37.96
N GLY A 8 -18.75 -8.53 -37.48
CA GLY A 8 -17.93 -7.32 -37.47
C GLY A 8 -17.64 -6.86 -38.89
N VAL A 9 -17.69 -5.56 -39.12
CA VAL A 9 -17.25 -4.97 -40.38
C VAL A 9 -15.74 -5.20 -40.47
N VAL A 10 -15.29 -5.89 -41.52
CA VAL A 10 -13.87 -6.14 -41.77
C VAL A 10 -13.30 -4.90 -42.45
N TRP A 11 -12.31 -4.26 -41.82
CA TRP A 11 -11.63 -3.13 -42.45
C TRP A 11 -10.81 -3.62 -43.65
N GLN A 12 -11.04 -3.00 -44.80
CA GLN A 12 -10.24 -3.19 -46.01
C GLN A 12 -9.56 -1.86 -46.34
N PRO A 13 -8.23 -1.86 -46.58
CA PRO A 13 -7.52 -0.68 -47.05
C PRO A 13 -8.18 -0.11 -48.30
N PHE A 14 -8.13 1.22 -48.44
CA PHE A 14 -8.58 1.86 -49.66
C PHE A 14 -7.52 1.66 -50.76
N GLU A 15 -7.82 0.82 -51.74
CA GLU A 15 -6.92 0.54 -52.85
C GLU A 15 -7.26 1.44 -54.05
N LEU A 16 -6.46 2.50 -54.24
CA LEU A 16 -6.65 3.43 -55.35
C LEU A 16 -6.58 2.74 -56.72
N GLU A 17 -5.71 1.73 -56.85
CA GLU A 17 -5.50 0.96 -58.09
C GLU A 17 -6.75 0.20 -58.56
N SER A 18 -7.68 -0.11 -57.65
CA SER A 18 -8.96 -0.76 -57.99
C SER A 18 -9.87 0.17 -58.80
N TYR A 19 -9.67 1.49 -58.69
CA TYR A 19 -10.35 2.50 -59.48
C TYR A 19 -9.48 2.73 -60.72
N ARG A 20 -9.92 2.24 -61.89
CA ARG A 20 -9.26 2.47 -63.19
C ARG A 20 -9.30 3.96 -63.58
N LEU A 21 -8.51 4.78 -62.90
CA LEU A 21 -8.43 6.23 -63.08
C LEU A 21 -7.49 6.55 -64.25
N ARG A 22 -7.75 7.68 -64.92
CA ARG A 22 -6.92 8.19 -66.03
C ARG A 22 -6.08 9.36 -65.53
N ASP A 23 -4.87 9.48 -66.06
CA ASP A 23 -3.94 10.55 -65.71
C ASP A 23 -4.33 11.92 -66.32
N ALA A 24 -5.23 11.92 -67.29
CA ALA A 24 -5.74 13.12 -67.95
C ALA A 24 -7.26 13.07 -68.12
N PHE A 25 -7.90 14.25 -68.08
CA PHE A 25 -9.33 14.37 -68.38
C PHE A 25 -9.61 14.19 -69.87
N SER A 26 -10.66 13.44 -70.18
CA SER A 26 -11.23 13.42 -71.53
C SER A 26 -11.89 14.76 -71.87
N GLU A 27 -12.07 15.06 -73.16
CA GLU A 27 -12.77 16.29 -73.60
C GLU A 27 -14.19 16.40 -73.01
N GLN A 28 -14.88 15.27 -72.88
CA GLN A 28 -16.20 15.22 -72.26
C GLN A 28 -16.15 15.57 -70.76
N GLU A 29 -15.12 15.15 -70.04
CA GLU A 29 -14.92 15.49 -68.64
C GLU A 29 -14.54 16.96 -68.46
N ARG A 30 -13.62 17.49 -69.28
CA ARG A 30 -13.29 18.93 -69.29
C ARG A 30 -14.52 19.79 -69.54
N LEU A 31 -15.36 19.40 -70.51
CA LEU A 31 -16.62 20.09 -70.81
C LEU A 31 -17.64 20.01 -69.66
N ALA A 32 -17.68 18.88 -68.94
CA ALA A 32 -18.54 18.68 -67.79
C ALA A 32 -18.07 19.46 -66.54
N LEU A 33 -16.78 19.69 -66.41
CA LEU A 33 -16.17 20.41 -65.29
C LEU A 33 -16.12 21.95 -65.49
N SER A 34 -16.32 22.44 -66.71
CA SER A 34 -16.06 23.83 -67.10
C SER A 34 -16.89 24.89 -66.38
N THR A 35 -18.17 24.64 -66.09
CA THR A 35 -19.06 25.61 -65.42
C THR A 35 -19.67 25.07 -64.13
N PRO A 36 -20.04 25.92 -63.16
CA PRO A 36 -20.70 25.48 -61.92
C PRO A 36 -21.96 24.65 -62.17
N GLN A 37 -22.80 25.04 -63.14
CA GLN A 37 -24.03 24.30 -63.46
C GLN A 37 -23.72 22.91 -64.03
N ARG A 38 -22.69 22.80 -64.89
CA ARG A 38 -22.28 21.53 -65.48
C ARG A 38 -21.65 20.59 -64.46
N ARG A 39 -20.82 21.10 -63.55
CA ARG A 39 -20.30 20.33 -62.40
C ARG A 39 -21.41 19.75 -61.54
N GLY A 40 -22.45 20.55 -61.27
CA GLY A 40 -23.65 20.10 -60.55
C GLY A 40 -24.37 18.95 -61.27
N LYS A 41 -24.57 19.06 -62.58
CA LYS A 41 -25.17 18.00 -63.42
C LYS A 41 -24.30 16.75 -63.50
N TYR A 42 -22.97 16.93 -63.61
CA TYR A 42 -21.99 15.84 -63.65
C TYR A 42 -22.02 15.00 -62.38
N LEU A 43 -22.15 15.65 -61.23
CA LEU A 43 -22.32 14.99 -59.93
C LEU A 43 -23.67 14.24 -59.81
N GLN A 44 -24.71 14.65 -60.54
CA GLN A 44 -26.05 14.04 -60.44
C GLN A 44 -26.31 12.93 -61.46
N GLN A 45 -25.29 12.49 -62.21
CA GLN A 45 -25.47 11.45 -63.22
C GLN A 45 -25.89 10.11 -62.59
N LYS A 46 -26.88 9.43 -63.20
CA LYS A 46 -27.37 8.12 -62.74
C LYS A 46 -26.28 7.05 -62.71
N ARG A 47 -25.32 7.11 -63.64
CA ARG A 47 -24.13 6.26 -63.64
C ARG A 47 -22.96 7.11 -63.16
N VAL A 48 -22.40 6.77 -61.99
CA VAL A 48 -21.28 7.52 -61.41
C VAL A 48 -20.05 7.39 -62.31
N PRO A 49 -19.53 8.50 -62.85
CA PRO A 49 -18.30 8.52 -63.65
C PRO A 49 -17.11 7.92 -62.92
N ALA A 50 -16.19 7.28 -63.63
CA ALA A 50 -15.03 6.60 -63.05
C ALA A 50 -14.20 7.51 -62.12
N PHE A 51 -14.00 8.77 -62.52
CA PHE A 51 -13.30 9.79 -61.72
C PHE A 51 -14.01 10.13 -60.39
N LEU A 52 -15.35 10.08 -60.36
CA LEU A 52 -16.13 10.43 -59.16
C LEU A 52 -16.28 9.26 -58.17
N ARG A 53 -16.16 8.01 -58.63
CA ARG A 53 -16.29 6.81 -57.80
C ARG A 53 -15.46 6.84 -56.52
N PRO A 54 -14.13 7.08 -56.54
CA PRO A 54 -13.34 7.09 -55.30
C PRO A 54 -13.80 8.19 -54.33
N LEU A 55 -14.21 9.36 -54.83
CA LEU A 55 -14.72 10.45 -53.99
C LEU A 55 -16.06 10.10 -53.33
N TYR A 56 -16.95 9.41 -54.06
CA TYR A 56 -18.22 8.92 -53.53
C TYR A 56 -18.03 7.82 -52.50
N ASP A 57 -17.14 6.87 -52.75
CA ASP A 57 -16.95 5.73 -51.86
C ASP A 57 -16.32 6.18 -50.52
N ILE A 58 -15.33 7.09 -50.57
CA ILE A 58 -14.78 7.73 -49.36
C ILE A 58 -15.86 8.55 -48.64
N ALA A 59 -16.64 9.36 -49.37
CA ALA A 59 -17.70 10.18 -48.75
C ALA A 59 -18.79 9.33 -48.09
N THR A 60 -19.21 8.24 -48.73
CA THR A 60 -20.22 7.30 -48.20
C THR A 60 -19.74 6.66 -46.90
N ARG A 61 -18.49 6.19 -46.88
CA ARG A 61 -17.87 5.56 -45.69
C ARG A 61 -17.61 6.56 -44.56
N SER A 62 -17.38 7.83 -44.88
CA SER A 62 -17.01 8.86 -43.90
C SER A 62 -18.09 9.18 -42.85
N GLY A 63 -19.36 8.89 -43.14
CA GLY A 63 -20.49 9.25 -42.27
C GLY A 63 -20.83 10.74 -42.26
N ILE A 64 -20.26 11.53 -43.17
CA ILE A 64 -20.52 12.97 -43.32
C ILE A 64 -21.86 13.19 -44.02
N LYS A 65 -22.61 14.22 -43.60
CA LYS A 65 -23.91 14.54 -44.20
C LYS A 65 -23.78 14.71 -45.74
N PRO A 66 -24.67 14.08 -46.53
CA PRO A 66 -24.59 14.12 -48.00
C PRO A 66 -24.52 15.53 -48.59
N GLU A 67 -25.19 16.50 -47.97
CA GLU A 67 -25.15 17.92 -48.38
C GLU A 67 -23.75 18.52 -48.29
N VAL A 68 -23.06 18.26 -47.18
CA VAL A 68 -21.70 18.77 -46.93
C VAL A 68 -20.69 18.04 -47.81
N ALA A 69 -20.87 16.73 -47.99
CA ALA A 69 -20.07 15.94 -48.92
C ALA A 69 -20.21 16.47 -50.36
N ARG A 70 -21.43 16.76 -50.80
CA ARG A 70 -21.72 17.36 -52.12
C ARG A 70 -21.00 18.70 -52.32
N ILE A 71 -21.08 19.61 -51.36
CA ILE A 71 -20.40 20.92 -51.43
C ILE A 71 -18.88 20.73 -51.53
N THR A 72 -18.34 19.81 -50.74
CA THR A 72 -16.90 19.52 -50.71
C THR A 72 -16.42 18.90 -52.02
N ILE A 73 -17.14 17.90 -52.56
CA ILE A 73 -16.84 17.29 -53.85
C ILE A 73 -16.93 18.34 -54.96
N LEU A 74 -17.95 19.20 -54.99
CA LEU A 74 -18.06 20.27 -55.99
C LEU A 74 -16.88 21.25 -55.96
N ALA A 75 -16.30 21.51 -54.78
CA ALA A 75 -15.10 22.31 -54.64
C ALA A 75 -13.85 21.59 -55.15
N VAL A 76 -13.71 20.28 -54.90
CA VAL A 76 -12.67 19.44 -55.50
C VAL A 76 -12.78 19.45 -57.03
N LEU A 77 -14.00 19.32 -57.58
CA LEU A 77 -14.24 19.43 -59.02
C LEU A 77 -13.92 20.81 -59.59
N ALA A 78 -14.18 21.88 -58.82
CA ALA A 78 -13.81 23.24 -59.20
C ALA A 78 -12.29 23.43 -59.29
N GLU A 79 -11.55 22.76 -58.42
CA GLU A 79 -10.09 22.79 -58.39
C GLU A 79 -9.52 21.95 -59.52
N ALA A 80 -10.07 20.75 -59.75
CA ALA A 80 -9.69 19.86 -60.83
C ALA A 80 -9.81 20.54 -62.20
N ALA A 81 -10.90 21.29 -62.41
CA ALA A 81 -11.11 22.07 -63.62
C ALA A 81 -10.09 23.20 -63.79
N ARG A 82 -9.61 23.79 -62.69
CA ARG A 82 -8.68 24.94 -62.72
C ARG A 82 -7.24 24.50 -62.96
N GLN A 83 -6.86 23.36 -62.40
CA GLN A 83 -5.53 22.77 -62.57
C GLN A 83 -5.42 21.93 -63.86
N ASP A 84 -6.56 21.66 -64.53
CA ASP A 84 -6.71 20.67 -65.62
C ASP A 84 -6.09 19.30 -65.29
N LEU A 85 -6.12 18.92 -64.00
CA LEU A 85 -5.45 17.73 -63.48
C LEU A 85 -6.37 16.93 -62.54
N PRO A 86 -6.46 15.59 -62.68
CA PRO A 86 -7.18 14.73 -61.76
C PRO A 86 -6.65 14.81 -60.31
N CYS A 87 -7.56 14.71 -59.34
CA CYS A 87 -7.22 14.89 -57.92
C CYS A 87 -6.26 13.87 -57.31
N HIS A 88 -6.09 12.70 -57.92
CA HIS A 88 -5.10 11.71 -57.48
C HIS A 88 -3.66 12.05 -57.89
N LEU A 89 -3.47 13.03 -58.77
CA LEU A 89 -2.16 13.53 -59.20
C LEU A 89 -1.80 14.87 -58.56
N TRP A 90 -2.64 15.39 -57.66
CA TRP A 90 -2.40 16.68 -57.04
C TRP A 90 -1.24 16.63 -56.03
N ALA A 91 -0.41 17.67 -56.07
CA ALA A 91 0.57 17.94 -55.04
C ALA A 91 -0.09 18.41 -53.73
N GLU A 92 0.65 18.31 -52.62
CA GLU A 92 0.19 18.65 -51.28
C GLU A 92 -0.32 20.11 -51.17
N ASP A 93 0.29 21.06 -51.89
CA ASP A 93 -0.06 22.48 -51.84
C ASP A 93 -1.48 22.79 -52.36
N ILE A 94 -1.98 21.99 -53.31
CA ILE A 94 -3.34 22.12 -53.86
C ILE A 94 -4.35 21.72 -52.77
N TRP A 95 -4.09 20.61 -52.07
CA TRP A 95 -4.93 20.17 -50.95
C TRP A 95 -4.91 21.16 -49.79
N GLN A 96 -3.74 21.76 -49.49
CA GLN A 96 -3.62 22.82 -48.49
C GLN A 96 -4.53 24.02 -48.77
N LYS A 97 -4.51 24.53 -50.02
CA LYS A 97 -5.34 25.67 -50.44
C LYS A 97 -6.83 25.39 -50.27
N LEU A 98 -7.27 24.17 -50.58
CA LEU A 98 -8.66 23.75 -50.34
C LEU A 98 -8.98 23.62 -48.85
N TYR A 99 -8.05 23.06 -48.06
CA TYR A 99 -8.24 22.83 -46.64
C TYR A 99 -8.39 24.12 -45.83
N GLN A 100 -7.75 25.23 -46.26
CA GLN A 100 -7.91 26.55 -45.64
C GLN A 100 -9.33 27.12 -45.77
N ARG A 101 -10.14 26.63 -46.72
CA ARG A 101 -11.52 27.08 -46.92
C ARG A 101 -12.44 26.50 -45.83
N ARG A 102 -12.78 27.33 -44.83
CA ARG A 102 -13.55 26.92 -43.65
C ARG A 102 -14.97 26.42 -43.93
N HIS A 103 -15.57 26.79 -45.05
CA HIS A 103 -16.91 26.36 -45.45
C HIS A 103 -16.96 24.93 -46.02
N LEU A 104 -15.81 24.35 -46.39
CA LEU A 104 -15.71 22.97 -46.87
C LEU A 104 -15.51 21.98 -45.71
N SER A 105 -15.77 20.69 -45.90
CA SER A 105 -15.50 19.69 -44.85
C SER A 105 -14.00 19.42 -44.70
N GLY A 106 -13.42 19.84 -43.57
CA GLY A 106 -12.04 19.52 -43.22
C GLY A 106 -11.76 18.01 -43.15
N PRO A 107 -12.57 17.22 -42.43
CA PRO A 107 -12.41 15.76 -42.36
C PRO A 107 -12.45 15.07 -43.71
N LEU A 108 -13.38 15.45 -44.60
CA LEU A 108 -13.52 14.81 -45.90
C LEU A 108 -12.36 15.18 -46.85
N LEU A 109 -11.92 16.43 -46.84
CA LEU A 109 -10.75 16.86 -47.61
C LEU A 109 -9.47 16.14 -47.15
N ALA A 110 -9.31 15.94 -45.83
CA ALA A 110 -8.18 15.17 -45.30
C ALA A 110 -8.24 13.69 -45.73
N ALA A 111 -9.43 13.09 -45.75
CA ALA A 111 -9.62 11.72 -46.24
C ALA A 111 -9.29 11.59 -47.74
N PHE A 112 -9.72 12.55 -48.57
CA PHE A 112 -9.35 12.57 -49.98
C PHE A 112 -7.84 12.73 -50.17
N ALA A 113 -7.21 13.68 -49.47
CA ALA A 113 -5.76 13.89 -49.60
C ALA A 113 -4.93 12.68 -49.14
N PHE A 114 -5.37 12.00 -48.08
CA PHE A 114 -4.73 10.78 -47.58
C PHE A 114 -4.81 9.63 -48.58
N HIS A 115 -6.01 9.34 -49.10
CA HIS A 115 -6.25 8.20 -50.00
C HIS A 115 -5.83 8.43 -51.44
N LEU A 116 -5.88 9.67 -51.93
CA LEU A 116 -5.67 9.97 -53.35
C LEU A 116 -4.26 10.49 -53.65
N SER A 117 -3.54 11.05 -52.68
CA SER A 117 -2.26 11.75 -52.92
C SER A 117 -1.14 11.42 -51.93
N GLN A 118 -1.25 10.31 -51.18
CA GLN A 118 -0.25 9.84 -50.19
C GLN A 118 0.23 10.91 -49.20
N VAL A 119 -0.63 11.88 -48.88
CA VAL A 119 -0.23 12.96 -47.97
C VAL A 119 -0.35 12.49 -46.52
N PRO A 120 0.71 12.61 -45.69
CA PRO A 120 0.72 12.07 -44.33
C PRO A 120 -0.27 12.80 -43.41
N LEU A 121 -0.96 12.03 -42.56
CA LEU A 121 -1.83 12.54 -41.51
C LEU A 121 -1.02 12.90 -40.24
N PRO A 122 -1.50 13.83 -39.39
CA PRO A 122 -2.73 14.59 -39.53
C PRO A 122 -2.50 15.86 -40.36
N LEU A 123 -3.26 16.02 -41.44
CA LEU A 123 -3.17 17.19 -42.29
C LEU A 123 -3.59 18.46 -41.53
N TYR A 124 -2.55 19.25 -41.21
CA TYR A 124 -2.52 20.58 -40.63
C TYR A 124 -3.26 20.75 -39.30
N SER A 125 -2.44 20.76 -38.23
CA SER A 125 -2.81 20.79 -36.81
C SER A 125 -3.79 21.89 -36.39
N ALA A 126 -3.91 22.99 -37.15
CA ALA A 126 -4.73 24.14 -36.76
C ALA A 126 -6.26 23.90 -36.87
N ARG A 127 -6.71 23.03 -37.78
CA ARG A 127 -8.16 22.79 -38.03
C ARG A 127 -8.66 21.46 -37.47
N CYS A 128 -7.78 20.50 -37.19
CA CYS A 128 -8.12 19.20 -36.61
C CYS A 128 -8.42 19.28 -35.10
N ARG A 129 -9.55 19.93 -34.74
CA ARG A 129 -9.98 20.08 -33.34
C ARG A 129 -10.62 18.81 -32.76
N GLN A 130 -11.21 17.98 -33.61
CA GLN A 130 -11.92 16.76 -33.22
C GLN A 130 -11.41 15.58 -34.05
N PRO A 131 -10.33 14.92 -33.61
CA PRO A 131 -9.66 13.86 -34.37
C PRO A 131 -10.58 12.67 -34.72
N ALA A 132 -11.59 12.39 -33.90
CA ALA A 132 -12.57 11.33 -34.15
C ALA A 132 -13.26 11.48 -35.51
N TYR A 133 -13.69 12.69 -35.90
CA TYR A 133 -14.36 12.91 -37.19
C TYR A 133 -13.41 12.73 -38.37
N TYR A 134 -12.13 13.05 -38.20
CA TYR A 134 -11.10 12.83 -39.21
C TYR A 134 -10.82 11.34 -39.36
N ALA A 135 -10.71 10.60 -38.25
CA ALA A 135 -10.56 9.15 -38.28
C ALA A 135 -11.78 8.46 -38.93
N CYS A 136 -13.01 8.86 -38.60
CA CYS A 136 -14.22 8.37 -39.28
C CYS A 136 -14.17 8.65 -40.79
N ALA A 137 -13.72 9.83 -41.20
CA ALA A 137 -13.66 10.18 -42.61
C ALA A 137 -12.61 9.39 -43.38
N VAL A 138 -11.45 9.14 -42.77
CA VAL A 138 -10.33 8.41 -43.39
C VAL A 138 -10.61 6.90 -43.39
N PHE A 139 -10.97 6.32 -42.26
CA PHE A 139 -11.03 4.87 -42.09
C PHE A 139 -12.45 4.28 -42.21
N GLY A 140 -13.48 5.13 -42.23
CA GLY A 140 -14.88 4.74 -42.22
C GLY A 140 -15.51 4.86 -40.83
N ARG A 141 -16.74 5.38 -40.78
CA ARG A 141 -17.50 5.59 -39.54
C ARG A 141 -17.76 4.27 -38.81
N ASP A 142 -18.16 3.24 -39.54
CA ASP A 142 -18.58 1.96 -38.93
C ASP A 142 -17.39 1.25 -38.27
N ILE A 143 -16.23 1.25 -38.92
CA ILE A 143 -14.99 0.70 -38.36
C ILE A 143 -14.53 1.47 -37.13
N PHE A 144 -14.54 2.81 -37.21
CA PHE A 144 -14.19 3.63 -36.05
C PHE A 144 -15.11 3.36 -34.85
N GLN A 145 -16.43 3.28 -35.10
CA GLN A 145 -17.41 3.01 -34.05
C GLN A 145 -17.25 1.60 -33.49
N GLN A 146 -17.01 0.59 -34.33
CA GLN A 146 -16.75 -0.78 -33.90
C GLN A 146 -15.53 -0.85 -32.96
N GLU A 147 -14.39 -0.30 -33.36
CA GLU A 147 -13.18 -0.33 -32.53
C GLU A 147 -13.31 0.49 -31.25
N LEU A 148 -14.01 1.63 -31.32
CA LEU A 148 -14.33 2.42 -30.13
C LEU A 148 -15.22 1.63 -29.16
N SER A 149 -16.27 0.97 -29.65
CA SER A 149 -17.16 0.13 -28.85
C SER A 149 -16.40 -1.05 -28.23
N ARG A 150 -15.60 -1.78 -29.03
CA ARG A 150 -14.74 -2.88 -28.53
C ARG A 150 -13.86 -2.40 -27.37
N LEU A 151 -13.20 -1.26 -27.53
CA LEU A 151 -12.33 -0.69 -26.48
C LEU A 151 -13.13 -0.24 -25.25
N MET A 152 -14.29 0.37 -25.46
CA MET A 152 -15.16 0.82 -24.38
C MET A 152 -15.72 -0.35 -23.56
N ASP A 153 -16.19 -1.42 -24.20
CA ASP A 153 -16.76 -2.59 -23.54
C ASP A 153 -15.74 -3.23 -22.58
N VAL A 154 -14.50 -3.41 -23.05
CA VAL A 154 -13.40 -3.92 -22.23
C VAL A 154 -13.06 -3.00 -21.06
N LEU A 155 -13.03 -1.67 -21.28
CA LEU A 155 -12.79 -0.73 -20.20
C LEU A 155 -13.96 -0.73 -19.19
N VAL A 156 -15.20 -0.82 -19.64
CA VAL A 156 -16.37 -0.90 -18.75
C VAL A 156 -16.32 -2.17 -17.90
N ALA A 157 -15.96 -3.31 -18.51
CA ALA A 157 -15.76 -4.57 -17.79
C ALA A 157 -14.66 -4.51 -16.71
N GLN A 158 -13.72 -3.58 -16.83
CA GLN A 158 -12.70 -3.31 -15.80
C GLN A 158 -13.16 -2.30 -14.72
N GLY A 159 -14.33 -1.67 -14.86
CA GLY A 159 -14.85 -0.67 -13.92
C GLY A 159 -14.67 0.80 -14.36
N TYR A 160 -14.44 1.08 -15.64
CA TYR A 160 -14.51 2.45 -16.17
C TYR A 160 -15.96 2.86 -16.45
N SER A 161 -16.33 4.12 -16.16
CA SER A 161 -17.70 4.61 -16.39
C SER A 161 -17.96 4.93 -17.86
N LEU A 162 -19.13 4.56 -18.39
CA LEU A 162 -19.45 4.69 -19.82
C LEU A 162 -19.54 6.15 -20.30
N ARG A 163 -20.39 6.98 -19.66
CA ARG A 163 -20.66 8.39 -20.08
C ARG A 163 -19.43 9.30 -20.12
N HIS A 164 -18.49 9.15 -19.19
CA HIS A 164 -17.32 10.03 -19.13
C HIS A 164 -16.19 9.61 -20.08
N GLN A 165 -16.26 8.41 -20.66
CA GLN A 165 -15.19 7.88 -21.48
C GLN A 165 -15.43 8.15 -22.96
N GLU A 166 -16.67 8.08 -23.43
CA GLU A 166 -17.01 8.20 -24.85
C GLU A 166 -16.44 9.48 -25.49
N MET A 167 -16.60 10.64 -24.86
CA MET A 167 -16.11 11.91 -25.40
C MET A 167 -14.57 12.03 -25.41
N PHE A 168 -13.89 11.59 -24.36
CA PHE A 168 -12.43 11.72 -24.26
C PHE A 168 -11.68 10.62 -24.99
N LEU A 169 -12.24 9.41 -25.00
CA LEU A 169 -11.65 8.24 -25.63
C LEU A 169 -11.79 8.30 -27.14
N SER A 170 -12.93 8.74 -27.67
CA SER A 170 -13.13 8.91 -29.12
C SER A 170 -12.11 9.86 -29.74
N ALA A 171 -11.85 11.01 -29.10
CA ALA A 171 -10.86 11.98 -29.59
C ALA A 171 -9.44 11.41 -29.59
N VAL A 172 -9.05 10.68 -28.54
CA VAL A 172 -7.70 10.11 -28.42
C VAL A 172 -7.52 8.88 -29.32
N LEU A 173 -8.52 8.02 -29.40
CA LEU A 173 -8.52 6.87 -30.31
C LEU A 173 -8.41 7.34 -31.76
N GLY A 174 -9.21 8.32 -32.17
CA GLY A 174 -9.13 8.90 -33.51
C GLY A 174 -7.76 9.50 -33.79
N MET A 175 -7.16 10.18 -32.82
CA MET A 175 -5.79 10.69 -32.97
C MET A 175 -4.77 9.56 -33.17
N LEU A 176 -4.82 8.51 -32.34
CA LEU A 176 -3.89 7.38 -32.44
C LEU A 176 -4.05 6.63 -33.77
N MET A 177 -5.28 6.40 -34.24
CA MET A 177 -5.54 5.78 -35.56
C MET A 177 -4.93 6.62 -36.69
N LEU A 178 -5.07 7.94 -36.64
CA LEU A 178 -4.50 8.85 -37.65
C LEU A 178 -2.97 8.85 -37.63
N GLU A 179 -2.35 8.86 -36.44
CA GLU A 179 -0.88 8.79 -36.30
C GLU A 179 -0.31 7.41 -36.68
N ASN A 180 -1.10 6.35 -36.55
CA ASN A 180 -0.74 4.99 -36.91
C ASN A 180 -0.94 4.68 -38.40
N GLY A 181 -1.93 5.32 -39.04
CA GLY A 181 -2.32 5.05 -40.43
C GLY A 181 -3.18 3.79 -40.62
N ASP A 182 -3.46 3.05 -39.55
CA ASP A 182 -4.31 1.85 -39.54
C ASP A 182 -5.30 1.94 -38.36
N PRO A 183 -6.62 1.74 -38.60
CA PRO A 183 -7.64 1.86 -37.57
C PRO A 183 -7.74 0.65 -36.63
N ARG A 184 -7.15 -0.51 -37.00
CA ARG A 184 -7.28 -1.75 -36.23
C ARG A 184 -6.49 -1.63 -34.94
N LEU A 185 -7.13 -1.91 -33.80
CA LEU A 185 -6.47 -1.84 -32.48
C LEU A 185 -5.26 -2.77 -32.40
N GLU A 186 -5.29 -3.89 -33.10
CA GLU A 186 -4.22 -4.89 -33.16
C GLU A 186 -2.91 -4.35 -33.78
N SER A 187 -2.99 -3.25 -34.54
CA SER A 187 -1.81 -2.61 -35.14
C SER A 187 -1.10 -1.62 -34.20
N PHE A 188 -1.66 -1.32 -33.03
CA PHE A 188 -1.12 -0.28 -32.14
C PHE A 188 0.10 -0.80 -31.37
N THR A 189 1.24 -0.13 -31.53
CA THR A 189 2.51 -0.48 -30.87
C THR A 189 2.78 0.29 -29.57
N GLU A 190 3.69 -0.21 -28.73
CA GLU A 190 4.14 0.51 -27.52
C GLU A 190 4.72 1.89 -27.88
N ASP A 191 5.50 1.97 -28.98
CA ASP A 191 6.12 3.21 -29.47
C ASP A 191 5.10 4.26 -29.93
N LEU A 192 4.03 3.84 -30.62
CA LEU A 192 2.93 4.74 -31.00
C LEU A 192 2.32 5.40 -29.75
N LEU A 193 2.01 4.59 -28.74
CA LEU A 193 1.37 5.08 -27.53
C LEU A 193 2.31 5.96 -26.68
N LEU A 194 3.62 5.65 -26.65
CA LEU A 194 4.62 6.49 -26.00
C LEU A 194 4.73 7.88 -26.67
N ARG A 195 4.77 7.92 -28.01
CA ARG A 195 4.72 9.18 -28.78
C ARG A 195 3.45 9.97 -28.47
N GLY A 196 2.31 9.28 -28.41
CA GLY A 196 1.02 9.87 -28.02
C GLY A 196 1.01 10.49 -26.61
N GLN A 197 1.90 10.06 -25.70
CA GLN A 197 2.02 10.61 -24.34
C GLN A 197 3.01 11.78 -24.21
N GLN A 198 4.14 11.76 -24.95
CA GLN A 198 5.32 12.58 -24.63
C GLN A 198 5.16 14.10 -24.86
N TYR A 199 4.20 14.54 -25.69
CA TYR A 199 4.08 15.96 -26.09
C TYR A 199 2.66 16.52 -25.99
N ARG A 200 1.84 15.99 -25.07
CA ARG A 200 0.43 16.35 -24.96
C ARG A 200 0.06 16.81 -23.55
N THR A 201 -1.12 17.43 -23.42
CA THR A 201 -1.64 17.84 -22.11
C THR A 201 -1.82 16.63 -21.19
N ASN A 202 -1.75 16.85 -19.88
CA ASN A 202 -1.94 15.80 -18.87
C ASN A 202 -3.25 15.00 -19.04
N GLY A 203 -4.29 15.61 -19.60
CA GLY A 203 -5.56 14.94 -19.89
C GLY A 203 -5.43 13.92 -21.01
N ILE A 204 -4.77 14.28 -22.11
CA ILE A 204 -4.57 13.42 -23.28
C ILE A 204 -3.65 12.26 -22.93
N ALA A 205 -2.51 12.52 -22.26
CA ALA A 205 -1.59 11.46 -21.84
C ALA A 205 -2.27 10.39 -20.96
N ARG A 206 -3.19 10.83 -20.07
CA ARG A 206 -4.01 9.91 -19.27
C ARG A 206 -4.98 9.09 -20.11
N ALA A 207 -5.62 9.70 -21.11
CA ALA A 207 -6.51 8.99 -22.00
C ALA A 207 -5.76 7.98 -22.89
N VAL A 208 -4.56 8.30 -23.38
CA VAL A 208 -3.68 7.34 -24.08
C VAL A 208 -3.31 6.17 -23.15
N GLY A 209 -3.04 6.48 -21.88
CA GLY A 209 -2.86 5.44 -20.86
C GLY A 209 -4.09 4.53 -20.68
N LYS A 210 -5.32 5.04 -20.82
CA LYS A 210 -6.53 4.21 -20.79
C LYS A 210 -6.63 3.31 -22.02
N VAL A 211 -6.34 3.84 -23.22
CA VAL A 211 -6.29 3.03 -24.45
C VAL A 211 -5.31 1.87 -24.26
N SER A 212 -4.09 2.16 -23.79
CA SER A 212 -3.09 1.12 -23.52
C SER A 212 -3.56 0.06 -22.51
N HIS A 213 -4.32 0.47 -21.49
CA HIS A 213 -4.94 -0.47 -20.55
C HIS A 213 -5.99 -1.39 -21.20
N GLY A 214 -6.85 -0.85 -22.07
CA GLY A 214 -7.82 -1.64 -22.82
C GLY A 214 -7.13 -2.61 -23.80
N LEU A 215 -6.10 -2.15 -24.52
CA LEU A 215 -5.32 -2.99 -25.42
C LEU A 215 -4.61 -4.15 -24.70
N ALA A 216 -4.03 -3.90 -23.53
CA ALA A 216 -3.41 -4.95 -22.73
C ALA A 216 -4.44 -5.97 -22.21
N ALA A 217 -5.65 -5.52 -21.89
CA ALA A 217 -6.73 -6.39 -21.46
C ALA A 217 -7.27 -7.28 -22.59
N MET A 218 -7.24 -6.77 -23.83
CA MET A 218 -7.54 -7.53 -25.04
C MET A 218 -6.42 -8.51 -25.44
N GLY A 219 -5.27 -8.50 -24.75
CA GLY A 219 -4.11 -9.31 -25.10
C GLY A 219 -3.29 -8.78 -26.27
N ILE A 220 -3.58 -7.57 -26.77
CA ILE A 220 -2.83 -6.93 -27.87
C ILE A 220 -1.46 -6.45 -27.38
N LEU A 221 -1.41 -5.86 -26.17
CA LEU A 221 -0.16 -5.49 -25.52
C LEU A 221 0.17 -6.47 -24.40
N SER A 222 1.46 -6.82 -24.26
CA SER A 222 1.94 -7.66 -23.16
C SER A 222 1.76 -6.99 -21.78
N ARG A 223 1.89 -5.67 -21.73
CA ARG A 223 1.71 -4.86 -20.53
C ARG A 223 1.12 -3.48 -20.89
N PRO A 224 0.28 -2.91 -20.03
CA PRO A 224 -0.20 -1.56 -20.23
C PRO A 224 0.87 -0.51 -19.89
N LEU A 225 0.88 0.59 -20.63
CA LEU A 225 1.67 1.77 -20.32
C LEU A 225 1.15 2.47 -19.06
N ARG A 226 2.04 3.24 -18.42
CA ARG A 226 1.65 4.11 -17.31
C ARG A 226 0.70 5.21 -17.80
N MET A 227 -0.27 5.59 -16.97
CA MET A 227 -1.24 6.66 -17.28
C MET A 227 -0.63 8.05 -17.40
N ARG A 228 0.63 8.22 -16.99
CA ARG A 228 1.37 9.47 -17.13
C ARG A 228 2.70 9.09 -17.74
N GLY A 229 3.10 9.80 -18.80
CA GLY A 229 4.38 9.61 -19.50
C GLY A 229 5.61 10.02 -18.72
N TYR A 230 5.56 10.06 -17.38
CA TYR A 230 6.78 10.22 -16.59
C TYR A 230 7.58 8.93 -16.71
N THR A 231 8.78 9.06 -17.26
CA THR A 231 9.83 8.05 -17.12
C THR A 231 9.95 7.67 -15.65
N GLY A 232 9.96 6.35 -15.40
CA GLY A 232 10.19 5.83 -14.06
C GLY A 232 11.55 6.33 -13.57
N TRP A 233 11.57 6.97 -12.40
CA TRP A 233 12.76 7.50 -11.71
C TRP A 233 13.64 8.40 -12.57
N LYS A 234 13.52 9.72 -12.39
CA LYS A 234 14.49 10.67 -12.97
C LYS A 234 15.88 10.32 -12.47
N GLU A 235 16.85 10.31 -13.39
CA GLU A 235 18.25 10.18 -13.03
C GLU A 235 18.62 11.30 -12.04
N LYS A 236 19.38 10.94 -11.01
CA LYS A 236 19.74 11.90 -9.97
C LYS A 236 20.89 12.74 -10.49
N ARG A 237 20.83 14.05 -10.24
CA ARG A 237 21.95 14.94 -10.51
C ARG A 237 23.16 14.54 -9.67
N THR A 238 24.32 14.58 -10.31
CA THR A 238 25.62 14.24 -9.73
C THR A 238 26.59 15.43 -9.75
N ASP A 239 26.07 16.62 -10.06
CA ASP A 239 26.83 17.87 -10.10
C ASP A 239 27.53 18.11 -8.74
N GLY A 240 28.84 18.37 -8.75
CA GLY A 240 29.61 18.66 -7.53
C GLY A 240 30.04 17.41 -6.73
N ILE A 241 29.96 16.21 -7.30
CA ILE A 241 30.45 14.97 -6.69
C ILE A 241 31.60 14.42 -7.54
N ALA A 242 32.64 13.85 -6.89
CA ALA A 242 33.72 13.15 -7.59
C ALA A 242 33.18 12.04 -8.52
N ALA A 243 33.66 12.00 -9.76
CA ALA A 243 33.16 11.08 -10.79
C ALA A 243 33.37 9.61 -10.40
N GLU A 244 34.49 9.31 -9.74
CA GLU A 244 34.84 8.00 -9.23
C GLU A 244 33.81 7.53 -8.18
N TRP A 245 33.42 8.40 -7.25
CA TRP A 245 32.40 8.10 -6.24
C TRP A 245 31.03 7.85 -6.87
N VAL A 246 30.66 8.66 -7.88
CA VAL A 246 29.42 8.49 -8.64
C VAL A 246 29.40 7.13 -9.32
N GLY A 247 30.50 6.74 -9.96
CA GLY A 247 30.65 5.43 -10.60
C GLY A 247 30.42 4.28 -9.62
N TRP A 248 30.98 4.35 -8.42
CA TRP A 248 30.74 3.36 -7.37
C TRP A 248 29.29 3.33 -6.89
N CYS A 249 28.66 4.49 -6.72
CA CYS A 249 27.26 4.59 -6.32
C CYS A 249 26.32 4.02 -7.40
N GLN A 250 26.59 4.27 -8.67
CA GLN A 250 25.84 3.72 -9.82
C GLN A 250 26.01 2.21 -9.91
N ARG A 251 27.25 1.71 -9.83
CA ARG A 251 27.54 0.28 -9.79
C ARG A 251 26.79 -0.42 -8.66
N TRP A 252 26.76 0.19 -7.46
CA TRP A 252 25.96 -0.34 -6.34
C TRP A 252 24.46 -0.33 -6.63
N ARG A 253 23.92 0.74 -7.23
CA ARG A 253 22.52 0.84 -7.62
C ARG A 253 22.12 -0.25 -8.63
N GLU A 254 23.00 -0.57 -9.56
CA GLU A 254 22.75 -1.60 -10.59
C GLU A 254 22.85 -3.01 -10.03
N THR A 255 23.82 -3.25 -9.14
CA THR A 255 24.08 -4.58 -8.55
C THR A 255 23.12 -4.91 -7.40
N SER A 256 22.64 -3.90 -6.66
CA SER A 256 21.84 -4.11 -5.46
C SER A 256 20.49 -4.76 -5.76
N VAL A 257 20.25 -5.89 -5.09
CA VAL A 257 18.97 -6.63 -5.07
C VAL A 257 17.94 -6.03 -4.11
N LEU A 258 18.21 -4.85 -3.53
CA LEU A 258 17.24 -4.15 -2.73
C LEU A 258 16.04 -3.72 -3.58
N ARG A 259 14.88 -3.67 -2.92
CA ARG A 259 13.64 -3.21 -3.54
C ARG A 259 13.82 -1.85 -4.19
N PRO A 260 13.21 -1.57 -5.35
CA PRO A 260 13.45 -0.36 -6.13
C PRO A 260 13.42 0.92 -5.30
N ARG A 261 12.37 1.13 -4.48
CA ARG A 261 12.25 2.34 -3.65
C ARG A 261 13.34 2.43 -2.56
N THR A 262 13.71 1.31 -1.94
CA THR A 262 14.75 1.28 -0.90
C THR A 262 16.13 1.49 -1.51
N ARG A 263 16.40 0.82 -2.63
CA ARG A 263 17.60 1.00 -3.44
C ARG A 263 17.77 2.45 -3.87
N GLU A 264 16.73 3.06 -4.42
CA GLU A 264 16.75 4.47 -4.80
C GLU A 264 16.93 5.41 -3.62
N SER A 265 16.31 5.13 -2.47
CA SER A 265 16.49 5.95 -1.28
C SER A 265 17.93 5.88 -0.78
N ASN A 266 18.50 4.67 -0.68
CA ASN A 266 19.89 4.46 -0.29
C ASN A 266 20.86 5.08 -1.30
N TYR A 267 20.64 4.86 -2.60
CA TYR A 267 21.41 5.49 -3.70
C TYR A 267 21.41 7.02 -3.56
N SER A 268 20.26 7.61 -3.23
CA SER A 268 20.18 9.04 -2.97
C SER A 268 21.03 9.46 -1.76
N PHE A 269 21.01 8.70 -0.67
CA PHE A 269 21.79 9.03 0.53
C PHE A 269 23.29 8.94 0.25
N ILE A 270 23.76 7.89 -0.43
CA ILE A 270 25.20 7.72 -0.73
C ILE A 270 25.73 8.76 -1.73
N LEU A 271 24.92 9.19 -2.71
CA LEU A 271 25.28 10.32 -3.57
C LEU A 271 25.40 11.62 -2.77
N ARG A 272 24.44 11.88 -1.86
CA ARG A 272 24.48 13.09 -1.01
C ARG A 272 25.71 13.12 -0.10
N ILE A 273 26.19 11.96 0.33
CA ILE A 273 27.46 11.84 1.07
C ILE A 273 28.64 12.25 0.18
N GLY A 274 28.57 11.98 -1.13
CA GLY A 274 29.54 12.47 -2.11
C GLY A 274 29.66 13.99 -2.15
N LEU A 275 28.57 14.74 -1.94
CA LEU A 275 28.63 16.21 -1.82
C LEU A 275 29.37 16.66 -0.56
N TRP A 276 29.16 15.93 0.54
CA TRP A 276 29.89 16.18 1.78
C TRP A 276 31.39 15.89 1.63
N LEU A 277 31.73 14.78 0.96
CA LEU A 277 33.11 14.45 0.61
C LEU A 277 33.75 15.54 -0.26
N ALA A 278 33.08 15.96 -1.33
CA ALA A 278 33.62 17.00 -2.22
C ALA A 278 33.89 18.34 -1.50
N ARG A 279 33.10 18.67 -0.47
CA ARG A 279 33.25 19.90 0.32
C ARG A 279 34.35 19.79 1.39
N ASP A 280 34.35 18.70 2.16
CA ASP A 280 35.15 18.60 3.39
C ASP A 280 36.37 17.67 3.26
N PHE A 281 36.36 16.74 2.28
CA PHE A 281 37.39 15.72 2.05
C PHE A 281 37.58 15.44 0.54
N PRO A 282 38.00 16.42 -0.28
CA PRO A 282 38.05 16.29 -1.75
C PRO A 282 39.03 15.21 -2.26
N ASP A 283 39.97 14.79 -1.42
CA ASP A 283 40.93 13.72 -1.73
C ASP A 283 40.30 12.32 -1.64
N ILE A 284 39.16 12.17 -0.97
CA ILE A 284 38.45 10.89 -0.83
C ILE A 284 37.49 10.75 -2.01
N ARG A 285 37.84 9.88 -2.97
CA ARG A 285 37.07 9.71 -4.22
C ARG A 285 36.45 8.33 -4.35
N GLU A 286 36.95 7.33 -3.62
CA GLU A 286 36.41 5.98 -3.64
C GLU A 286 36.19 5.38 -2.23
N PRO A 287 35.42 4.27 -2.10
CA PRO A 287 35.19 3.65 -0.80
C PRO A 287 36.46 3.23 -0.06
N ALA A 288 37.52 2.81 -0.77
CA ALA A 288 38.79 2.35 -0.17
C ALA A 288 39.62 3.49 0.46
N ASP A 289 39.35 4.74 0.08
CA ASP A 289 39.99 5.92 0.66
C ASP A 289 39.48 6.22 2.07
N TRP A 290 38.28 5.72 2.42
CA TRP A 290 37.69 5.99 3.73
C TRP A 290 38.51 5.39 4.86
N SER A 291 38.67 6.19 5.91
CA SER A 291 39.35 5.80 7.14
C SER A 291 38.41 5.84 8.35
N ILE A 292 38.91 5.37 9.49
CA ILE A 292 38.19 5.46 10.78
C ILE A 292 37.93 6.92 11.15
N SER A 293 38.88 7.83 10.90
CA SER A 293 38.72 9.26 11.20
C SER A 293 37.67 9.91 10.30
N THR A 294 37.62 9.57 9.01
CA THR A 294 36.57 10.02 8.09
C THR A 294 35.17 9.60 8.58
N CYS A 295 35.02 8.37 9.09
CA CYS A 295 33.75 7.91 9.68
C CYS A 295 33.31 8.77 10.87
N ALA A 296 34.23 9.04 11.80
CA ALA A 296 33.95 9.88 12.97
C ALA A 296 33.56 11.31 12.55
N SER A 297 34.29 11.90 11.60
CA SER A 297 33.99 13.22 11.03
C SER A 297 32.61 13.26 10.39
N PHE A 298 32.23 12.22 9.65
CA PHE A 298 30.91 12.14 9.03
C PHE A 298 29.77 12.06 10.06
N ILE A 299 29.92 11.23 11.10
CA ILE A 299 28.94 11.13 12.19
C ILE A 299 28.77 12.50 12.87
N ALA A 300 29.88 13.19 13.15
CA ALA A 300 29.87 14.51 13.76
C ALA A 300 29.20 15.55 12.86
N ALA A 301 29.48 15.53 11.56
CA ALA A 301 28.85 16.39 10.56
C ALA A 301 27.33 16.15 10.51
N LEU A 302 26.87 14.90 10.43
CA LEU A 302 25.45 14.54 10.49
C LEU A 302 24.75 15.02 11.77
N GLY A 303 25.46 15.03 12.90
CA GLY A 303 24.95 15.56 14.18
C GLY A 303 24.64 17.06 14.10
N ARG A 304 25.41 17.83 13.35
CA ARG A 304 25.27 19.29 13.19
C ARG A 304 24.47 19.70 11.94
N MET A 305 24.25 18.77 11.02
CA MET A 305 23.67 19.04 9.71
C MET A 305 22.22 19.52 9.80
N ASN A 306 21.90 20.52 8.98
CA ASN A 306 20.54 21.00 8.82
C ASN A 306 19.79 20.23 7.73
N VAL A 307 18.46 20.27 7.81
CA VAL A 307 17.61 19.82 6.72
C VAL A 307 18.05 20.59 5.48
N ASP A 308 18.07 19.87 4.36
CA ASP A 308 18.33 20.42 3.05
C ASP A 308 19.81 20.76 2.74
N GLU A 309 20.73 20.71 3.69
CA GLU A 309 22.15 21.06 3.45
C GLU A 309 22.83 20.23 2.33
N LEU A 310 22.63 18.91 2.29
CA LEU A 310 23.16 18.03 1.23
C LEU A 310 22.13 17.78 0.13
N SER A 311 21.67 18.79 -0.60
CA SER A 311 20.74 18.61 -1.73
C SER A 311 21.45 18.15 -3.00
N LEU A 312 20.88 17.19 -3.74
CA LEU A 312 21.34 16.90 -5.11
C LEU A 312 20.76 17.89 -6.14
N GLU A 313 19.70 18.62 -5.80
CA GLU A 313 19.08 19.61 -6.68
C GLU A 313 19.68 21.00 -6.45
N PRO A 314 19.98 21.78 -7.50
CA PRO A 314 20.54 23.12 -7.37
C PRO A 314 19.52 24.09 -6.78
N GLU A 315 19.98 25.11 -6.06
CA GLU A 315 19.11 26.04 -5.29
C GLU A 315 17.93 26.60 -6.10
N LYS A 316 18.15 26.94 -7.37
CA LYS A 316 17.13 27.53 -8.26
C LYS A 316 15.96 26.58 -8.58
N THR A 317 16.18 25.27 -8.63
CA THR A 317 15.14 24.27 -8.98
C THR A 317 14.74 23.39 -7.81
N ARG A 318 15.43 23.55 -6.68
CA ARG A 318 15.23 22.74 -5.49
C ARG A 318 13.87 23.02 -4.86
N ARG A 319 13.13 21.95 -4.56
CA ARG A 319 12.04 22.02 -3.57
C ARG A 319 12.62 22.21 -2.18
N VAL A 320 12.41 23.40 -1.62
CA VAL A 320 12.76 23.72 -0.24
C VAL A 320 11.76 23.08 0.70
N SER A 321 12.25 22.30 1.66
CA SER A 321 11.44 21.74 2.74
C SER A 321 10.96 22.87 3.66
N ALA A 322 9.77 22.75 4.23
CA ALA A 322 9.27 23.68 5.26
C ALA A 322 10.19 23.76 6.50
N ARG A 323 11.08 22.77 6.67
CA ARG A 323 12.07 22.72 7.76
C ARG A 323 13.49 23.04 7.31
N SER A 324 13.69 23.57 6.11
CA SER A 324 15.01 23.96 5.61
C SER A 324 15.72 24.88 6.63
N GLY A 325 17.02 24.65 6.86
CA GLY A 325 17.79 25.38 7.87
C GLY A 325 17.59 24.94 9.32
N GLN A 326 16.61 24.08 9.62
CA GLN A 326 16.45 23.49 10.95
C GLN A 326 17.31 22.23 11.11
N PRO A 327 17.70 21.83 12.35
CA PRO A 327 18.43 20.61 12.59
C PRO A 327 17.71 19.35 12.08
N MET A 328 18.48 18.45 11.49
CA MET A 328 17.97 17.19 10.96
C MET A 328 17.39 16.29 12.08
N MET A 329 16.30 15.57 11.79
CA MET A 329 15.73 14.60 12.73
C MET A 329 16.63 13.38 12.91
N SER A 330 16.59 12.78 14.11
CA SER A 330 17.29 11.54 14.45
C SER A 330 17.06 10.41 13.44
N ASN A 331 15.81 10.22 12.95
CA ASN A 331 15.50 9.22 11.93
C ASN A 331 16.21 9.45 10.60
N SER A 332 16.33 10.70 10.16
CA SER A 332 17.02 11.04 8.91
C SER A 332 18.53 10.80 9.07
N ARG A 333 19.12 11.22 10.20
CA ARG A 333 20.53 10.95 10.54
C ARG A 333 20.84 9.44 10.55
N ALA A 334 19.99 8.65 11.21
CA ALA A 334 20.13 7.20 11.23
C ALA A 334 19.97 6.55 9.84
N SER A 335 19.21 7.16 8.93
CA SER A 335 19.03 6.68 7.55
C SER A 335 20.28 6.88 6.70
N PHE A 336 21.00 8.00 6.87
CA PHE A 336 22.32 8.21 6.24
C PHE A 336 23.32 7.14 6.69
N LEU A 337 23.45 6.93 8.01
CA LEU A 337 24.36 5.91 8.56
C LEU A 337 23.97 4.49 8.14
N TYR A 338 22.67 4.21 8.00
CA TYR A 338 22.21 2.93 7.48
C TYR A 338 22.61 2.73 6.01
N ALA A 339 22.37 3.73 5.15
CA ALA A 339 22.70 3.66 3.73
C ALA A 339 24.20 3.51 3.50
N LEU A 340 25.03 4.30 4.20
CA LEU A 340 26.49 4.24 4.08
C LEU A 340 27.05 2.91 4.56
N ARG A 341 26.61 2.42 5.73
CA ARG A 341 27.01 1.09 6.23
C ARG A 341 26.68 0.00 5.23
N ARG A 342 25.47 0.03 4.66
CA ARG A 342 25.05 -0.98 3.71
C ARG A 342 25.90 -0.94 2.44
N PHE A 343 26.16 0.24 1.91
CA PHE A 343 27.01 0.44 0.74
C PHE A 343 28.42 -0.13 0.95
N PHE A 344 29.05 0.15 2.09
CA PHE A 344 30.37 -0.37 2.45
C PHE A 344 30.40 -1.87 2.70
N VAL A 345 29.39 -2.42 3.37
CA VAL A 345 29.26 -3.86 3.55
C VAL A 345 29.11 -4.56 2.19
N ASP A 346 28.24 -4.04 1.31
CA ASP A 346 28.04 -4.59 -0.02
C ASP A 346 29.32 -4.48 -0.88
N PHE A 347 30.07 -3.36 -0.77
CA PHE A 347 31.35 -3.16 -1.46
C PHE A 347 32.38 -4.26 -1.12
N GLU A 348 32.56 -4.58 0.17
CA GLU A 348 33.47 -5.66 0.57
C GLU A 348 32.93 -7.06 0.24
N LEU A 349 31.63 -7.31 0.50
CA LEU A 349 31.00 -8.61 0.24
C LEU A 349 31.01 -8.99 -1.24
N TRP A 350 30.92 -8.00 -2.13
CA TRP A 350 30.99 -8.22 -3.57
C TRP A 350 32.43 -8.23 -4.11
N GLY A 351 33.43 -8.17 -3.24
CA GLY A 351 34.84 -8.27 -3.61
C GLY A 351 35.35 -7.09 -4.44
N TRP A 352 34.71 -5.92 -4.33
CA TRP A 352 35.10 -4.73 -5.10
C TRP A 352 36.35 -4.03 -4.56
N GLY A 353 36.72 -4.33 -3.31
CA GLY A 353 37.92 -3.85 -2.66
C GLY A 353 37.88 -4.18 -1.17
N ARG A 354 38.87 -3.69 -0.44
CA ARG A 354 38.99 -3.87 1.02
C ARG A 354 38.93 -2.51 1.71
N LEU A 355 38.11 -2.39 2.74
CA LEU A 355 38.00 -1.17 3.52
C LEU A 355 39.06 -1.15 4.63
N LYS A 356 39.49 0.06 5.00
CA LYS A 356 40.38 0.31 6.16
C LYS A 356 39.60 0.42 7.47
N LEU A 357 38.32 0.03 7.48
CA LEU A 357 37.39 0.22 8.58
C LEU A 357 36.36 -0.92 8.60
N SER A 358 35.85 -1.25 9.79
CA SER A 358 34.63 -2.05 9.95
C SER A 358 33.36 -1.18 9.88
N PRO A 359 32.46 -1.37 8.90
CA PRO A 359 31.27 -0.54 8.75
C PRO A 359 30.32 -0.62 9.96
N TYR A 360 30.13 -1.81 10.54
CA TYR A 360 29.21 -1.97 11.67
C TYR A 360 29.69 -1.29 12.95
N ARG A 361 31.02 -1.25 13.17
CA ARG A 361 31.63 -0.65 14.36
C ARG A 361 31.83 0.86 14.20
N HIS A 362 32.49 1.30 13.13
CA HIS A 362 32.90 2.69 12.97
C HIS A 362 31.80 3.61 12.43
N LEU A 363 30.73 3.05 11.85
CA LEU A 363 29.52 3.80 11.47
C LEU A 363 28.30 3.39 12.31
N ALA A 364 28.56 2.88 13.52
CA ALA A 364 27.51 2.60 14.50
C ALA A 364 26.69 3.88 14.77
N THR A 365 25.37 3.72 14.97
CA THR A 365 24.52 4.86 15.31
C THR A 365 24.80 5.24 16.76
N PRO A 366 25.23 6.48 17.06
CA PRO A 366 25.51 6.90 18.43
C PRO A 366 24.27 6.76 19.32
N ASP A 367 24.46 6.34 20.57
CA ASP A 367 23.39 6.32 21.56
C ASP A 367 23.33 7.67 22.29
N THR A 368 22.86 8.69 21.57
CA THR A 368 22.67 10.05 22.11
C THR A 368 21.29 10.55 21.70
N PRO A 369 20.61 11.43 22.47
CA PRO A 369 19.27 11.91 22.11
C PRO A 369 19.14 12.48 20.68
N ALA A 370 20.23 13.01 20.12
CA ALA A 370 20.31 13.50 18.75
C ALA A 370 20.16 12.40 17.67
N PHE A 371 20.52 11.14 18.00
CA PHE A 371 20.48 9.97 17.12
C PHE A 371 19.52 8.88 17.62
N SER A 372 19.24 8.84 18.93
CA SER A 372 18.41 7.85 19.59
C SER A 372 16.95 8.00 19.18
N ARG A 373 16.37 6.86 18.82
CA ARG A 373 14.99 6.75 18.40
C ARG A 373 14.13 6.68 19.65
N GLY A 374 13.62 7.82 20.12
CA GLY A 374 12.51 7.81 21.06
C GLY A 374 11.30 7.15 20.39
N VAL A 375 10.98 5.90 20.76
CA VAL A 375 9.82 5.21 20.20
C VAL A 375 8.59 5.61 21.00
N ASN A 376 8.01 6.74 20.62
CA ASN A 376 6.70 7.14 21.11
C ASN A 376 5.64 6.66 20.11
N PRO A 377 4.91 5.56 20.37
CA PRO A 377 3.76 5.18 19.54
C PRO A 377 2.80 6.37 19.56
N ARG A 378 2.65 7.05 18.42
CA ARG A 378 1.67 8.13 18.29
C ARG A 378 0.29 7.51 18.14
N VAL A 379 -0.24 6.89 19.20
CA VAL A 379 -1.62 6.40 19.23
C VAL A 379 -2.55 7.59 19.05
N ILE A 380 -3.60 7.39 18.27
CA ILE A 380 -4.77 8.28 18.20
C ILE A 380 -5.45 8.24 19.56
N ASP A 381 -5.88 9.41 20.06
CA ASP A 381 -6.57 9.51 21.35
C ASP A 381 -7.82 8.61 21.40
N ASP A 382 -8.01 7.88 22.50
CA ASP A 382 -9.05 6.85 22.64
C ASP A 382 -10.46 7.35 22.21
N PRO A 383 -10.94 8.54 22.61
CA PRO A 383 -12.25 9.04 22.19
C PRO A 383 -12.34 9.28 20.67
N VAL A 384 -11.24 9.73 20.05
CA VAL A 384 -11.16 9.96 18.60
C VAL A 384 -11.14 8.61 17.88
N TRP A 385 -10.37 7.64 18.38
CA TRP A 385 -10.29 6.31 17.77
C TRP A 385 -11.65 5.58 17.78
N LEU A 386 -12.39 5.64 18.90
CA LEU A 386 -13.73 5.06 18.99
C LEU A 386 -14.71 5.71 18.01
N LYS A 387 -14.65 7.03 17.87
CA LYS A 387 -15.45 7.77 16.88
C LYS A 387 -15.12 7.37 15.44
N LEU A 388 -13.85 7.10 15.12
CA LEU A 388 -13.42 6.63 13.81
C LEU A 388 -13.89 5.19 13.54
N ILE A 389 -13.87 4.30 14.54
CA ILE A 389 -14.46 2.95 14.44
C ILE A 389 -15.95 3.07 14.13
N TRP A 390 -16.69 3.87 14.90
CA TRP A 390 -18.11 4.12 14.64
C TRP A 390 -18.35 4.67 13.23
N ALA A 391 -17.57 5.65 12.79
CA ALA A 391 -17.70 6.22 11.45
C ALA A 391 -17.46 5.18 10.37
N SER A 392 -16.50 4.25 10.55
CA SER A 392 -16.19 3.22 9.55
C SER A 392 -17.36 2.28 9.27
N LEU A 393 -18.19 2.02 10.28
CA LEU A 393 -19.41 1.21 10.18
C LEU A 393 -20.63 2.01 9.68
N ASN A 394 -20.58 3.34 9.76
CA ASN A 394 -21.70 4.24 9.49
C ASN A 394 -21.44 5.20 8.33
N LEU A 395 -20.50 4.87 7.43
CA LEU A 395 -20.29 5.58 6.18
C LEU A 395 -21.50 5.45 5.28
N ARG A 396 -21.81 6.51 4.54
CA ARG A 396 -22.88 6.59 3.54
C ARG A 396 -22.36 7.12 2.20
N PRO A 397 -23.06 6.86 1.08
CA PRO A 397 -22.64 7.33 -0.23
C PRO A 397 -22.40 8.84 -0.30
N GLU A 398 -23.19 9.64 0.42
CA GLU A 398 -23.06 11.10 0.49
C GLU A 398 -21.78 11.59 1.17
N ASP A 399 -21.13 10.75 1.98
CA ASP A 399 -19.87 11.12 2.66
C ASP A 399 -18.66 11.12 1.66
N MET A 400 -18.85 10.61 0.45
CA MET A 400 -17.80 10.52 -0.56
C MET A 400 -17.58 11.87 -1.26
N LEU A 401 -16.40 12.46 -1.07
CA LEU A 401 -16.01 13.72 -1.75
C LEU A 401 -16.07 13.64 -3.29
N THR A 402 -15.72 12.48 -3.86
CA THR A 402 -15.86 12.21 -5.30
C THR A 402 -16.08 10.71 -5.54
N GLY A 403 -17.19 10.33 -6.20
CA GLY A 403 -17.44 8.95 -6.65
C GLY A 403 -16.67 8.55 -7.93
N ILE A 404 -15.79 9.42 -8.43
CA ILE A 404 -15.16 9.30 -9.74
C ILE A 404 -14.03 8.25 -9.74
N HIS A 405 -13.35 8.08 -8.60
CA HIS A 405 -12.11 7.33 -8.52
C HIS A 405 -12.30 5.86 -8.12
N TYR A 406 -13.06 5.56 -7.06
CA TYR A 406 -13.35 4.20 -6.60
C TYR A 406 -14.80 4.08 -6.11
N PRO A 407 -15.41 2.88 -6.16
CA PRO A 407 -16.78 2.64 -5.68
C PRO A 407 -16.92 2.84 -4.17
N PHE A 408 -18.14 3.07 -3.70
CA PHE A 408 -18.43 3.33 -2.30
C PHE A 408 -18.16 2.11 -1.40
N THR A 409 -18.62 0.92 -1.81
CA THR A 409 -18.41 -0.35 -1.09
C THR A 409 -16.92 -0.64 -0.87
N MET A 410 -16.08 -0.32 -1.86
CA MET A 410 -14.62 -0.40 -1.74
C MET A 410 -14.08 0.51 -0.62
N HIS A 411 -14.57 1.76 -0.51
CA HIS A 411 -14.16 2.68 0.56
C HIS A 411 -14.60 2.15 1.93
N GLN A 412 -15.81 1.61 2.04
CA GLN A 412 -16.29 1.01 3.29
C GLN A 412 -15.42 -0.18 3.72
N ALA A 413 -15.13 -1.11 2.81
CA ALA A 413 -14.26 -2.25 3.09
C ALA A 413 -12.86 -1.81 3.55
N MET A 414 -12.27 -0.79 2.91
CA MET A 414 -10.98 -0.22 3.33
C MET A 414 -11.04 0.44 4.70
N ALA A 415 -12.09 1.20 4.99
CA ALA A 415 -12.29 1.86 6.27
C ALA A 415 -12.39 0.83 7.41
N VAL A 416 -13.21 -0.20 7.23
CA VAL A 416 -13.44 -1.25 8.23
C VAL A 416 -12.18 -2.10 8.44
N ILE A 417 -11.48 -2.50 7.37
CA ILE A 417 -10.20 -3.23 7.52
C ILE A 417 -9.17 -2.37 8.26
N TRP A 418 -9.11 -1.07 7.96
CA TRP A 418 -8.15 -0.18 8.62
C TRP A 418 -8.43 -0.02 10.13
N THR A 419 -9.70 0.09 10.53
CA THR A 419 -10.09 0.27 11.94
C THR A 419 -10.10 -1.04 12.74
N HIS A 420 -10.52 -2.16 12.14
CA HIS A 420 -10.71 -3.43 12.86
C HIS A 420 -9.56 -4.44 12.72
N ALA A 421 -8.72 -4.34 11.69
CA ALA A 421 -7.67 -5.34 11.45
C ALA A 421 -6.25 -4.87 11.80
N GLY A 422 -6.02 -3.62 12.22
CA GLY A 422 -4.68 -3.17 12.68
C GLY A 422 -3.53 -3.42 11.68
N LEU A 423 -3.82 -3.46 10.38
CA LEU A 423 -2.85 -3.76 9.34
C LEU A 423 -2.03 -2.53 8.96
N ARG A 424 -0.79 -2.75 8.52
CA ARG A 424 -0.01 -1.69 7.84
C ARG A 424 -0.66 -1.38 6.51
N GLN A 425 -0.50 -0.14 6.06
CA GLN A 425 -1.00 0.29 4.74
C GLN A 425 -0.61 -0.66 3.59
N ASN A 426 0.66 -1.08 3.53
CA ASN A 426 1.12 -2.01 2.48
C ASN A 426 0.59 -3.44 2.64
N GLU A 427 0.16 -3.84 3.84
CA GLU A 427 -0.49 -5.13 4.08
C GLU A 427 -1.93 -5.06 3.56
N ILE A 428 -2.68 -4.00 3.90
CA ILE A 428 -4.03 -3.74 3.39
C ILE A 428 -4.05 -3.75 1.85
N PHE A 429 -3.10 -3.06 1.22
CA PHE A 429 -3.09 -2.91 -0.23
C PHE A 429 -2.76 -4.22 -0.96
N ARG A 430 -2.16 -5.18 -0.27
CA ARG A 430 -1.71 -6.45 -0.85
C ARG A 430 -2.59 -7.64 -0.45
N LEU A 431 -3.69 -7.41 0.24
CA LEU A 431 -4.69 -8.45 0.52
C LEU A 431 -5.18 -9.03 -0.82
N SER A 432 -5.23 -10.35 -0.92
CA SER A 432 -5.77 -11.07 -2.08
C SER A 432 -7.29 -11.19 -1.98
N VAL A 433 -7.95 -11.40 -3.12
CA VAL A 433 -9.34 -11.90 -3.12
C VAL A 433 -9.37 -13.24 -2.38
N GLY A 434 -10.37 -13.45 -1.53
CA GLY A 434 -10.47 -14.64 -0.69
C GLY A 434 -9.60 -14.61 0.57
N CYS A 435 -8.98 -13.47 0.92
CA CYS A 435 -8.16 -13.37 2.14
C CYS A 435 -8.98 -13.39 3.46
N VAL A 436 -10.30 -13.45 3.42
CA VAL A 436 -11.16 -13.43 4.61
C VAL A 436 -12.04 -14.66 4.63
N HIS A 437 -11.89 -15.48 5.66
CA HIS A 437 -12.59 -16.75 5.85
C HIS A 437 -13.52 -16.65 7.05
N GLU A 438 -14.73 -17.20 6.93
CA GLU A 438 -15.68 -17.26 8.03
C GLU A 438 -15.23 -18.29 9.07
N GLN A 439 -15.51 -18.03 10.35
CA GLN A 439 -15.40 -19.04 11.39
C GLN A 439 -16.57 -20.02 11.24
N THR A 440 -16.31 -21.20 10.70
CA THR A 440 -17.33 -22.24 10.46
C THR A 440 -17.71 -23.03 11.70
N ASP A 441 -16.75 -23.23 12.60
CA ASP A 441 -16.88 -24.11 13.76
C ASP A 441 -16.85 -23.33 15.07
N ASP A 442 -17.54 -23.86 16.08
CA ASP A 442 -17.48 -23.36 17.44
C ASP A 442 -16.06 -23.54 18.01
N ILE A 443 -15.55 -22.51 18.69
CA ILE A 443 -14.25 -22.58 19.37
C ILE A 443 -14.49 -22.87 20.84
N VAL A 444 -14.00 -24.01 21.30
CA VAL A 444 -14.04 -24.41 22.72
C VAL A 444 -12.75 -23.97 23.40
N HIS A 445 -12.86 -23.14 24.42
CA HIS A 445 -11.74 -22.70 25.25
C HIS A 445 -11.36 -23.77 26.30
N ASP A 446 -10.13 -23.66 26.82
CA ASP A 446 -9.60 -24.53 27.89
C ASP A 446 -10.44 -24.47 29.18
N ASP A 447 -11.19 -23.38 29.39
CA ASP A 447 -12.10 -23.19 30.53
C ASP A 447 -13.52 -23.73 30.29
N GLY A 448 -13.78 -24.33 29.11
CA GLY A 448 -15.08 -24.87 28.71
C GLY A 448 -16.04 -23.83 28.12
N SER A 449 -15.65 -22.56 28.00
CA SER A 449 -16.46 -21.55 27.31
C SER A 449 -16.45 -21.75 25.78
N ILE A 450 -17.57 -21.45 25.12
CA ILE A 450 -17.75 -21.66 23.68
C ILE A 450 -17.92 -20.32 22.98
N ILE A 451 -17.11 -20.07 21.95
CA ILE A 451 -17.33 -18.99 20.99
C ILE A 451 -18.10 -19.56 19.79
N PRO A 452 -19.36 -19.15 19.58
CA PRO A 452 -20.16 -19.66 18.46
C PRO A 452 -19.54 -19.36 17.10
N ALA A 453 -19.77 -20.25 16.13
CA ALA A 453 -19.47 -20.01 14.72
C ALA A 453 -20.04 -18.66 14.24
N GLY A 454 -19.29 -17.97 13.37
CA GLY A 454 -19.63 -16.65 12.86
C GLY A 454 -19.33 -15.46 13.80
N THR A 455 -18.82 -15.69 15.02
CA THR A 455 -18.46 -14.59 15.95
C THR A 455 -17.29 -13.77 15.42
N LEU A 456 -16.28 -14.42 14.82
CA LEU A 456 -15.13 -13.78 14.20
C LEU A 456 -14.92 -14.29 12.77
N CYS A 457 -13.93 -13.72 12.09
CA CYS A 457 -13.43 -14.25 10.82
C CYS A 457 -11.90 -14.28 10.82
N TYR A 458 -11.31 -15.13 9.98
CA TYR A 458 -9.88 -15.25 9.81
C TYR A 458 -9.42 -14.42 8.62
N LEU A 459 -8.36 -13.64 8.82
CA LEU A 459 -7.78 -12.77 7.81
C LEU A 459 -6.37 -13.24 7.46
N ASP A 460 -6.16 -13.58 6.19
CA ASP A 460 -4.87 -13.91 5.61
C ASP A 460 -4.09 -12.63 5.32
N VAL A 461 -3.01 -12.42 6.08
CA VAL A 461 -2.16 -11.24 5.94
C VAL A 461 -0.93 -11.61 5.10
N PRO A 462 -0.69 -10.93 3.96
CA PRO A 462 0.45 -11.23 3.11
C PRO A 462 1.77 -10.84 3.78
N ALA A 463 2.87 -11.49 3.37
CA ALA A 463 4.19 -11.25 3.94
C ALA A 463 4.60 -9.77 3.93
N GLY A 464 5.05 -9.28 5.09
CA GLY A 464 5.35 -7.87 5.35
C GLY A 464 6.80 -7.48 5.09
N LYS A 465 7.31 -6.44 5.79
CA LYS A 465 8.74 -6.05 5.75
C LYS A 465 9.59 -6.98 6.61
N THR A 466 9.02 -7.43 7.71
CA THR A 466 9.69 -8.18 8.77
C THR A 466 8.91 -9.44 9.15
N SER A 467 7.72 -9.64 8.57
CA SER A 467 6.79 -10.71 8.93
C SER A 467 6.60 -11.66 7.75
N ARG A 468 6.54 -12.96 8.04
CA ARG A 468 6.04 -13.96 7.09
C ARG A 468 4.55 -13.74 6.85
N ALA A 469 3.98 -14.40 5.85
CA ALA A 469 2.52 -14.45 5.73
C ALA A 469 1.95 -15.15 6.97
N PHE A 470 0.83 -14.67 7.48
CA PHE A 470 0.21 -15.19 8.70
C PHE A 470 -1.30 -14.97 8.68
N VAL A 471 -2.02 -15.78 9.43
CA VAL A 471 -3.48 -15.69 9.59
C VAL A 471 -3.79 -15.12 10.96
N LYS A 472 -4.83 -14.31 11.05
CA LYS A 472 -5.27 -13.79 12.35
C LYS A 472 -6.78 -13.64 12.48
N PRO A 473 -7.34 -13.77 13.69
CA PRO A 473 -8.73 -13.48 13.94
C PRO A 473 -9.00 -11.97 13.90
N VAL A 474 -10.10 -11.58 13.26
CA VAL A 474 -10.66 -10.22 13.23
C VAL A 474 -12.18 -10.28 13.38
N ALA A 475 -12.80 -9.15 13.72
CA ALA A 475 -14.26 -9.08 13.88
C ALA A 475 -15.00 -9.51 12.60
N SER A 476 -16.07 -10.30 12.73
CA SER A 476 -16.87 -10.83 11.60
C SER A 476 -17.41 -9.74 10.67
N VAL A 477 -17.61 -8.53 11.19
CA VAL A 477 -17.97 -7.34 10.40
C VAL A 477 -17.01 -7.06 9.24
N VAL A 478 -15.73 -7.43 9.35
CA VAL A 478 -14.75 -7.27 8.26
C VAL A 478 -15.18 -8.07 7.03
N LYS A 479 -15.60 -9.33 7.21
CA LYS A 479 -16.07 -10.20 6.13
C LYS A 479 -17.29 -9.60 5.42
N LYS A 480 -18.28 -9.11 6.18
CA LYS A 480 -19.48 -8.45 5.64
C LYS A 480 -19.14 -7.34 4.64
N TYR A 481 -18.28 -6.39 5.01
CA TYR A 481 -17.94 -5.27 4.11
C TYR A 481 -17.01 -5.69 2.97
N VAL A 482 -16.16 -6.69 3.18
CA VAL A 482 -15.38 -7.30 2.10
C VAL A 482 -16.29 -7.94 1.05
N ASP A 483 -17.33 -8.66 1.48
CA ASP A 483 -18.29 -9.29 0.58
C ASP A 483 -19.10 -8.29 -0.23
N LEU A 484 -19.56 -7.20 0.41
CA LEU A 484 -20.23 -6.10 -0.29
C LEU A 484 -19.34 -5.50 -1.39
N TRP A 485 -18.05 -5.36 -1.13
CA TRP A 485 -17.11 -4.92 -2.16
C TRP A 485 -16.93 -5.99 -3.25
N LEU A 486 -16.77 -7.27 -2.88
CA LEU A 486 -16.58 -8.36 -3.85
C LEU A 486 -17.77 -8.51 -4.81
N GLN A 487 -18.99 -8.18 -4.37
CA GLN A 487 -20.19 -8.15 -5.23
C GLN A 487 -20.13 -7.08 -6.32
N GLU A 488 -19.53 -5.91 -6.04
CA GLU A 488 -19.38 -4.82 -7.02
C GLU A 488 -18.04 -4.84 -7.76
N ARG A 489 -17.06 -5.59 -7.24
CA ARG A 489 -15.70 -5.62 -7.80
C ARG A 489 -15.75 -6.21 -9.22
N PRO A 490 -15.22 -5.51 -10.23
CA PRO A 490 -15.17 -6.04 -11.59
C PRO A 490 -14.38 -7.36 -11.66
N THR A 491 -14.98 -8.37 -12.29
CA THR A 491 -14.47 -9.75 -12.35
C THR A 491 -13.36 -9.92 -13.38
N GLU A 492 -13.43 -9.21 -14.52
CA GLU A 492 -12.51 -9.32 -15.66
C GLU A 492 -11.21 -8.50 -15.49
N GLN A 493 -10.71 -8.41 -14.25
CA GLN A 493 -9.48 -7.68 -13.97
C GLN A 493 -8.28 -8.62 -13.90
N ALA A 494 -7.28 -8.39 -14.75
CA ALA A 494 -6.08 -9.21 -14.79
C ALA A 494 -5.30 -9.21 -13.46
N PRO A 495 -4.74 -10.36 -13.04
CA PRO A 495 -3.86 -10.43 -11.86
C PRO A 495 -2.65 -9.52 -12.00
N LEU A 496 -2.27 -8.85 -10.92
CA LEU A 496 -1.10 -7.97 -10.88
C LEU A 496 0.08 -8.68 -10.23
N THR A 497 1.29 -8.39 -10.69
CA THR A 497 2.52 -8.95 -10.10
C THR A 497 2.78 -8.34 -8.73
N ASP A 498 2.95 -9.17 -7.72
CA ASP A 498 3.32 -8.74 -6.38
C ASP A 498 4.80 -8.36 -6.29
N GLU A 499 5.07 -7.13 -5.84
CA GLU A 499 6.45 -6.61 -5.76
C GLU A 499 7.34 -7.35 -4.73
N ARG A 500 6.77 -8.19 -3.85
CA ARG A 500 7.53 -8.94 -2.83
C ARG A 500 7.68 -10.40 -3.18
N THR A 501 6.63 -11.05 -3.68
CA THR A 501 6.63 -12.49 -3.99
C THR A 501 6.83 -12.78 -5.47
N ALA A 502 6.73 -11.75 -6.34
CA ALA A 502 6.72 -11.88 -7.80
C ALA A 502 5.56 -12.73 -8.36
N GLU A 503 4.63 -13.15 -7.52
CA GLU A 503 3.46 -13.93 -7.90
C GLU A 503 2.39 -13.05 -8.56
N ARG A 504 1.56 -13.67 -9.40
CA ARG A 504 0.36 -13.05 -9.97
C ARG A 504 -0.77 -13.10 -8.95
N VAL A 505 -1.15 -11.95 -8.41
CA VAL A 505 -2.15 -11.84 -7.35
C VAL A 505 -3.37 -11.07 -7.84
N ASN A 506 -4.55 -11.64 -7.60
CA ASN A 506 -5.81 -10.91 -7.69
C ASN A 506 -6.01 -10.13 -6.38
N TYR A 507 -5.62 -8.85 -6.36
CA TYR A 507 -5.75 -8.05 -5.14
C TYR A 507 -7.21 -7.76 -4.82
N LEU A 508 -7.55 -7.80 -3.53
CA LEU A 508 -8.84 -7.39 -2.99
C LEU A 508 -9.14 -5.95 -3.43
N PHE A 509 -8.18 -5.03 -3.21
CA PHE A 509 -8.32 -3.63 -3.58
C PHE A 509 -7.69 -3.33 -4.94
N GLN A 510 -8.34 -3.86 -5.97
CA GLN A 510 -8.01 -3.61 -7.38
C GLN A 510 -9.25 -3.10 -8.12
N TYR A 511 -9.08 -1.98 -8.82
CA TYR A 511 -10.14 -1.36 -9.61
C TYR A 511 -9.56 -0.80 -10.90
N ARG A 512 -10.24 -0.97 -12.03
CA ARG A 512 -9.77 -0.53 -13.35
C ARG A 512 -8.42 -1.15 -13.74
N GLY A 513 -8.21 -2.42 -13.37
CA GLY A 513 -6.99 -3.17 -13.66
C GLY A 513 -5.75 -2.63 -12.92
N LYS A 514 -5.94 -1.90 -11.81
CA LYS A 514 -4.85 -1.26 -11.07
C LYS A 514 -5.01 -1.46 -9.57
N LEU A 515 -3.85 -1.51 -8.92
CA LEU A 515 -3.78 -1.35 -7.48
C LEU A 515 -4.22 0.06 -7.09
N ILE A 516 -4.82 0.17 -5.91
CA ILE A 516 -5.17 1.44 -5.30
C ILE A 516 -3.98 2.39 -5.13
N GLY A 517 -4.28 3.69 -5.23
CA GLY A 517 -3.31 4.75 -5.05
C GLY A 517 -2.69 4.77 -3.65
N SER A 518 -1.37 4.96 -3.56
CA SER A 518 -0.63 4.81 -2.30
C SER A 518 -1.01 5.81 -1.19
N SER A 519 -1.73 6.88 -1.52
CA SER A 519 -2.14 7.93 -0.58
C SER A 519 -3.60 7.82 -0.14
N ILE A 520 -4.37 6.86 -0.67
CA ILE A 520 -5.83 6.80 -0.49
C ILE A 520 -6.25 6.76 0.99
N LEU A 521 -5.57 6.01 1.84
CA LEU A 521 -5.89 5.96 3.27
C LEU A 521 -5.75 7.35 3.91
N ASN A 522 -4.57 7.97 3.75
CA ASN A 522 -4.25 9.23 4.43
C ASN A 522 -4.92 10.47 3.83
N ASN A 523 -5.21 10.45 2.54
CA ASN A 523 -5.74 11.62 1.82
C ASN A 523 -7.23 11.50 1.49
N THR A 524 -7.85 10.34 1.68
CA THR A 524 -9.26 10.11 1.34
C THR A 524 -10.00 9.41 2.48
N ILE A 525 -9.66 8.15 2.79
CA ILE A 525 -10.43 7.36 3.77
C ILE A 525 -10.42 8.01 5.16
N ILE A 526 -9.25 8.34 5.70
CA ILE A 526 -9.13 8.95 7.02
C ILE A 526 -9.84 10.31 7.07
N PRO A 527 -9.65 11.24 6.11
CA PRO A 527 -10.43 12.48 6.08
C PRO A 527 -11.94 12.29 6.04
N VAL A 528 -12.44 11.33 5.25
CA VAL A 528 -13.87 11.03 5.17
C VAL A 528 -14.39 10.52 6.53
N LEU A 529 -13.66 9.64 7.20
CA LEU A 529 -14.03 9.16 8.54
C LEU A 529 -14.01 10.28 9.58
N CYS A 530 -13.01 11.16 9.52
CA CYS A 530 -12.92 12.33 10.39
C CYS A 530 -14.12 13.26 10.20
N ALA A 531 -14.45 13.58 8.95
CA ALA A 531 -15.62 14.41 8.61
C ALA A 531 -16.92 13.77 9.13
N ARG A 532 -17.11 12.47 8.87
CA ARG A 532 -18.31 11.72 9.30
C ARG A 532 -18.50 11.69 10.81
N SER A 533 -17.41 11.59 11.58
CA SER A 533 -17.46 11.56 13.03
C SER A 533 -17.35 12.94 13.70
N GLY A 534 -17.26 14.01 12.92
CA GLY A 534 -17.10 15.37 13.44
C GLY A 534 -15.81 15.57 14.24
N VAL A 535 -14.72 14.85 13.88
CA VAL A 535 -13.41 15.01 14.52
C VAL A 535 -12.42 15.71 13.58
N PRO A 536 -11.49 16.51 14.11
CA PRO A 536 -10.43 17.12 13.30
C PRO A 536 -9.48 16.07 12.69
N LEU A 537 -8.73 16.49 11.66
CA LEU A 537 -7.67 15.69 11.04
C LEU A 537 -6.41 15.53 11.91
N ASP A 538 -6.33 16.31 12.99
CA ASP A 538 -5.24 16.35 13.96
C ASP A 538 -5.83 16.16 15.36
N ASP A 539 -5.21 15.31 16.16
CA ASP A 539 -5.53 15.13 17.58
C ASP A 539 -4.42 15.72 18.47
N SER A 540 -4.42 15.43 19.78
CA SER A 540 -3.40 15.95 20.70
C SER A 540 -1.96 15.57 20.34
N ARG A 541 -1.77 14.55 19.47
CA ARG A 541 -0.45 14.07 19.02
C ARG A 541 -0.19 14.37 17.53
N GLY A 542 -0.98 15.25 16.93
CA GLY A 542 -0.86 15.77 15.57
C GLY A 542 -1.70 15.01 14.55
N ARG A 543 -1.29 15.03 13.28
CA ARG A 543 -2.08 14.50 12.17
C ARG A 543 -2.40 13.01 12.30
N ILE A 544 -3.64 12.64 12.06
CA ILE A 544 -4.12 11.26 12.01
C ILE A 544 -3.61 10.60 10.71
N THR A 545 -3.01 9.42 10.83
CA THR A 545 -2.44 8.69 9.68
C THR A 545 -2.68 7.19 9.80
N SER A 546 -2.55 6.47 8.69
CA SER A 546 -2.77 5.03 8.63
C SER A 546 -1.86 4.26 9.59
N HIS A 547 -0.61 4.69 9.74
CA HIS A 547 0.35 4.11 10.70
C HIS A 547 -0.09 4.32 12.16
N ARG A 548 -0.68 5.48 12.48
CA ARG A 548 -1.20 5.75 13.83
C ARG A 548 -2.43 4.90 14.13
N GLY A 549 -3.30 4.65 13.14
CA GLY A 549 -4.44 3.75 13.28
C GLY A 549 -4.03 2.32 13.67
N ARG A 550 -2.99 1.76 13.02
CA ARG A 550 -2.42 0.47 13.46
C ARG A 550 -1.95 0.52 14.91
N ALA A 551 -1.24 1.58 15.31
CA ALA A 551 -0.78 1.72 16.68
C ALA A 551 -1.95 1.73 17.67
N SER A 552 -3.00 2.49 17.37
CA SER A 552 -4.22 2.55 18.18
C SER A 552 -4.93 1.21 18.28
N ALA A 553 -5.09 0.47 17.18
CA ALA A 553 -5.72 -0.86 17.19
C ALA A 553 -4.97 -1.83 18.12
N VAL A 554 -3.64 -1.92 18.00
CA VAL A 554 -2.82 -2.80 18.85
C VAL A 554 -2.85 -2.35 20.31
N THR A 555 -2.73 -1.04 20.57
CA THR A 555 -2.79 -0.50 21.94
C THR A 555 -4.16 -0.69 22.58
N ALA A 556 -5.25 -0.60 21.80
CA ALA A 556 -6.60 -0.85 22.29
C ALA A 556 -6.77 -2.30 22.74
N LEU A 557 -6.32 -3.27 21.93
CA LEU A 557 -6.33 -4.70 22.30
C LEU A 557 -5.47 -4.96 23.55
N ALA A 558 -4.28 -4.34 23.63
CA ALA A 558 -3.41 -4.47 24.79
C ALA A 558 -3.99 -3.87 26.08
N SER A 559 -4.92 -2.92 25.96
CA SER A 559 -5.50 -2.19 27.10
C SER A 559 -6.68 -2.91 27.75
N VAL A 560 -7.24 -3.94 27.10
CA VAL A 560 -8.36 -4.73 27.65
C VAL A 560 -7.92 -5.47 28.92
N PRO A 561 -8.62 -5.30 30.05
CA PRO A 561 -8.39 -6.10 31.26
C PRO A 561 -8.58 -7.59 30.95
N GLN A 562 -7.63 -8.44 31.34
CA GLN A 562 -7.63 -9.88 31.00
C GLN A 562 -7.72 -10.17 29.48
N GLY A 563 -7.32 -9.22 28.64
CA GLY A 563 -7.21 -9.41 27.19
C GLY A 563 -5.93 -10.16 26.80
N MET A 564 -5.54 -9.99 25.53
CA MET A 564 -4.41 -10.70 24.93
C MET A 564 -3.08 -10.45 25.66
N THR A 565 -2.32 -11.52 25.87
CA THR A 565 -0.94 -11.51 26.35
C THR A 565 0.01 -10.87 25.32
N LEU A 566 1.25 -10.57 25.75
CA LEU A 566 2.27 -10.01 24.85
C LEU A 566 2.55 -10.92 23.64
N HIS A 567 2.57 -12.24 23.84
CA HIS A 567 2.84 -13.22 22.78
C HIS A 567 1.68 -13.28 21.79
N GLU A 568 0.44 -13.32 22.26
CA GLU A 568 -0.75 -13.30 21.38
C GLU A 568 -0.84 -11.98 20.59
N LEU A 569 -0.55 -10.84 21.22
CA LEU A 569 -0.46 -9.55 20.53
C LEU A 569 0.66 -9.52 19.48
N MET A 570 1.78 -10.20 19.77
CA MET A 570 2.91 -10.32 18.86
C MET A 570 2.51 -11.11 17.61
N GLU A 571 1.83 -12.25 17.79
CA GLU A 571 1.27 -13.05 16.69
C GLU A 571 0.20 -12.28 15.90
N TRP A 572 -0.76 -11.66 16.58
CA TRP A 572 -1.85 -10.89 15.94
C TRP A 572 -1.34 -9.68 15.14
N SER A 573 -0.25 -9.06 15.59
CA SER A 573 0.38 -7.95 14.88
C SER A 573 1.41 -8.41 13.83
N GLY A 574 1.78 -9.69 13.80
CA GLY A 574 2.81 -10.22 12.91
C GLY A 574 4.18 -9.64 13.21
N HIS A 575 4.55 -9.48 14.49
CA HIS A 575 5.88 -9.02 14.88
C HIS A 575 6.81 -10.22 15.14
N SER A 576 7.99 -10.22 14.53
CA SER A 576 8.98 -11.28 14.76
C SER A 576 9.79 -11.12 16.05
N CYS A 577 9.61 -10.01 16.77
CA CYS A 577 10.40 -9.67 17.95
C CYS A 577 9.52 -8.95 18.99
N PRO A 578 9.52 -9.39 20.26
CA PRO A 578 8.71 -8.78 21.33
C PRO A 578 8.97 -7.29 21.51
N ARG A 579 10.21 -6.83 21.29
CA ARG A 579 10.58 -5.40 21.38
C ARG A 579 9.73 -4.53 20.47
N SER A 580 9.30 -5.04 19.31
CA SER A 580 8.43 -4.32 18.39
C SER A 580 7.00 -4.16 18.95
N THR A 581 6.52 -5.15 19.69
CA THR A 581 5.17 -5.13 20.31
C THR A 581 5.15 -4.30 21.59
N LEU A 582 6.23 -4.33 22.39
CA LEU A 582 6.37 -3.52 23.60
C LEU A 582 6.21 -2.02 23.32
N HIS A 583 6.53 -1.57 22.10
CA HIS A 583 6.29 -0.19 21.68
C HIS A 583 4.82 0.22 21.68
N TYR A 584 3.86 -0.72 21.70
CA TYR A 584 2.43 -0.43 21.71
C TYR A 584 1.79 -0.59 23.09
N ILE A 585 2.52 -1.16 24.05
CA ILE A 585 2.02 -1.46 25.40
C ILE A 585 2.47 -0.33 26.31
N ARG A 586 1.51 0.48 26.77
CA ARG A 586 1.74 1.41 27.88
C ARG A 586 1.12 0.84 29.13
N ILE A 587 1.96 0.43 30.07
CA ILE A 587 1.49 0.02 31.38
C ILE A 587 1.06 1.29 32.13
N ARG A 588 -0.24 1.46 32.37
CA ARG A 588 -0.74 2.54 33.25
C ARG A 588 -0.26 2.23 34.68
N PRO A 589 0.27 3.21 35.44
CA PRO A 589 0.71 2.98 36.82
C PRO A 589 -0.36 2.33 37.69
N THR A 590 -1.63 2.70 37.50
CA THR A 590 -2.79 2.11 38.19
C THR A 590 -3.01 0.64 37.84
N ARG A 591 -2.80 0.25 36.57
CA ARG A 591 -2.88 -1.16 36.15
C ARG A 591 -1.71 -1.96 36.69
N LEU A 592 -0.51 -1.37 36.74
CA LEU A 592 0.66 -2.00 37.37
C LEU A 592 0.38 -2.25 38.85
N ALA A 593 -0.09 -1.23 39.57
CA ALA A 593 -0.47 -1.36 40.98
C ALA A 593 -1.55 -2.42 41.20
N ALA A 594 -2.63 -2.43 40.40
CA ALA A 594 -3.67 -3.45 40.51
C ALA A 594 -3.17 -4.86 40.20
N SER A 595 -2.30 -5.01 39.19
CA SER A 595 -1.70 -6.30 38.83
C SER A 595 -0.73 -6.77 39.91
N PHE A 596 0.06 -5.85 40.48
CA PHE A 596 0.92 -6.11 41.63
C PHE A 596 0.10 -6.55 42.82
N VAL A 597 -0.94 -5.79 43.24
CA VAL A 597 -1.82 -6.17 44.36
C VAL A 597 -2.49 -7.54 44.13
N LYS A 598 -2.87 -7.88 42.89
CA LYS A 598 -3.40 -9.21 42.58
C LYS A 598 -2.35 -10.32 42.75
N ALA A 599 -1.11 -10.09 42.30
CA ALA A 599 -0.01 -11.03 42.46
C ALA A 599 0.44 -11.14 43.93
N ASP A 600 0.48 -10.02 44.63
CA ASP A 600 0.83 -9.88 46.04
C ASP A 600 -0.21 -10.55 46.94
N LYS A 601 -1.51 -10.44 46.62
CA LYS A 601 -2.56 -11.24 47.26
C LYS A 601 -2.33 -12.74 47.11
N ILE A 602 -1.82 -13.22 45.97
CA ILE A 602 -1.47 -14.64 45.81
C ILE A 602 -0.27 -15.02 46.68
N SER A 603 0.71 -14.12 46.79
CA SER A 603 1.84 -14.28 47.72
C SER A 603 1.40 -14.29 49.19
N HIS A 604 0.38 -13.51 49.55
CA HIS A 604 -0.18 -13.41 50.90
C HIS A 604 -1.27 -14.45 51.22
N MET A 605 -1.88 -15.09 50.23
CA MET A 605 -2.76 -16.25 50.44
C MET A 605 -1.98 -17.48 50.93
N ILE A 606 -0.65 -17.45 50.88
CA ILE A 606 0.22 -18.53 51.33
C ILE A 606 1.21 -17.94 52.34
N SER A 607 0.75 -17.73 53.58
CA SER A 607 1.65 -17.66 54.73
C SER A 607 2.20 -19.06 54.97
N VAL A 608 3.52 -19.24 54.86
CA VAL A 608 4.18 -20.47 55.29
C VAL A 608 4.68 -20.24 56.71
N LEU A 609 4.13 -20.96 57.68
CA LEU A 609 4.75 -21.06 58.99
C LEU A 609 5.88 -22.08 58.88
N ILE A 610 7.10 -21.67 59.20
CA ILE A 610 8.29 -22.53 59.22
C ILE A 610 8.58 -22.86 60.68
N ASP A 611 8.51 -24.14 61.04
CA ASP A 611 8.95 -24.59 62.36
C ASP A 611 10.46 -24.83 62.33
N HIS A 612 11.22 -23.90 62.91
CA HIS A 612 12.68 -23.89 62.91
C HIS A 612 13.31 -24.89 63.90
N ASP A 613 12.51 -25.79 64.49
CA ASP A 613 12.99 -26.75 65.47
C ASP A 613 13.86 -27.85 64.86
N SER A 614 15.07 -28.01 65.40
CA SER A 614 16.05 -29.00 64.96
C SER A 614 15.54 -30.46 65.05
N GLN A 615 14.58 -30.74 65.92
CA GLN A 615 13.98 -32.07 66.10
C GLN A 615 12.74 -32.32 65.22
N ALA A 616 12.19 -31.28 64.57
CA ALA A 616 11.07 -31.38 63.64
C ALA A 616 11.52 -31.35 62.17
N LEU A 617 12.84 -31.46 61.91
CA LEU A 617 13.35 -31.63 60.54
C LEU A 617 12.81 -32.93 59.94
N THR A 618 12.01 -32.78 58.89
CA THR A 618 11.77 -33.87 57.94
C THR A 618 13.06 -34.15 57.18
N SER A 619 13.15 -35.28 56.48
CA SER A 619 14.27 -35.60 55.57
C SER A 619 14.52 -34.52 54.49
N SER A 620 13.59 -33.56 54.32
CA SER A 620 13.64 -32.42 53.40
C SER A 620 13.88 -31.04 54.06
N GLY A 621 14.11 -30.96 55.37
CA GLY A 621 14.31 -29.69 56.10
C GLY A 621 13.21 -29.40 57.14
N PRO A 622 13.13 -28.15 57.67
CA PRO A 622 12.17 -27.77 58.70
C PRO A 622 10.72 -28.01 58.25
N ALA A 623 9.85 -28.37 59.19
CA ALA A 623 8.44 -28.64 58.87
C ALA A 623 7.74 -27.37 58.36
N LEU A 624 7.15 -27.45 57.17
CA LEU A 624 6.43 -26.36 56.52
C LEU A 624 4.92 -26.54 56.72
N TYR A 625 4.26 -25.49 57.21
CA TYR A 625 2.81 -25.44 57.37
C TYR A 625 2.25 -24.35 56.46
N TYR A 626 1.53 -24.76 55.41
CA TYR A 626 0.92 -23.86 54.43
C TYR A 626 -0.44 -23.39 54.96
N ASP A 627 -0.62 -22.08 55.13
CA ASP A 627 -1.89 -21.49 55.53
C ASP A 627 -2.91 -21.56 54.38
N LEU A 628 -4.05 -22.18 54.63
CA LEU A 628 -5.17 -22.31 53.67
C LEU A 628 -6.44 -21.60 54.16
N GLY A 629 -6.33 -20.63 55.07
CA GLY A 629 -7.46 -19.94 55.69
C GLY A 629 -7.76 -20.48 57.09
N ASP A 630 -8.76 -21.36 57.23
CA ASP A 630 -9.17 -21.93 58.54
C ASP A 630 -8.34 -23.17 58.96
N LEU A 631 -7.45 -23.63 58.09
CA LEU A 631 -6.64 -24.84 58.25
C LEU A 631 -5.18 -24.56 57.82
N TYR A 632 -4.23 -25.23 58.46
CA TYR A 632 -2.86 -25.39 57.97
C TYR A 632 -2.72 -26.74 57.23
N CYS A 633 -1.95 -26.76 56.14
CA CYS A 633 -1.58 -27.97 55.40
C CYS A 633 -0.13 -28.34 55.68
N THR A 634 0.09 -29.58 56.09
CA THR A 634 1.42 -30.14 56.41
C THR A 634 2.05 -30.92 55.26
N ASN A 635 1.38 -31.03 54.11
CA ASN A 635 1.91 -31.74 52.95
C ASN A 635 3.02 -30.91 52.26
N PRO A 636 4.28 -31.39 52.22
CA PRO A 636 5.38 -30.67 51.57
C PRO A 636 5.18 -30.50 50.05
N PHE A 637 4.31 -31.30 49.43
CA PHE A 637 3.97 -31.23 48.00
C PHE A 637 2.56 -30.70 47.75
N TRP A 638 2.06 -29.80 48.61
CA TRP A 638 0.69 -29.26 48.54
C TRP A 638 0.30 -28.70 47.16
N SER A 639 1.24 -28.10 46.43
CA SER A 639 1.03 -27.51 45.09
C SER A 639 0.64 -28.55 44.03
N SER A 640 0.97 -29.82 44.26
CA SER A 640 0.62 -30.97 43.43
C SER A 640 -0.39 -31.91 44.10
N CYS A 641 -1.03 -31.46 45.20
CA CYS A 641 -1.89 -32.31 46.01
C CYS A 641 -3.12 -32.80 45.22
N PRO A 642 -3.37 -34.12 45.17
CA PRO A 642 -4.51 -34.68 44.43
C PRO A 642 -5.86 -34.28 45.02
N HIS A 643 -5.91 -33.87 46.30
CA HIS A 643 -7.14 -33.47 46.99
C HIS A 643 -7.69 -32.09 46.57
N ARG A 644 -7.02 -31.34 45.67
CA ARG A 644 -7.49 -30.06 45.10
C ARG A 644 -8.17 -29.11 46.12
N MET A 645 -7.56 -28.95 47.30
CA MET A 645 -8.04 -28.10 48.41
C MET A 645 -9.30 -28.56 49.17
N ALA A 646 -9.78 -29.79 48.98
CA ALA A 646 -10.80 -30.41 49.84
C ALA A 646 -10.19 -30.94 51.15
N CYS A 647 -9.73 -30.03 52.03
CA CYS A 647 -8.80 -30.35 53.12
C CYS A 647 -9.45 -30.85 54.43
N ILE A 648 -10.75 -30.65 54.66
CA ILE A 648 -11.40 -30.88 55.97
C ILE A 648 -11.27 -32.35 56.45
N GLY A 649 -11.20 -33.31 55.53
CA GLY A 649 -11.02 -34.73 55.83
C GLY A 649 -9.62 -35.29 55.50
N CYS A 650 -8.64 -34.42 55.19
CA CYS A 650 -7.31 -34.83 54.79
C CYS A 650 -6.41 -35.05 56.01
N ASP A 651 -5.64 -36.14 56.04
CA ASP A 651 -4.71 -36.47 57.13
C ASP A 651 -3.60 -35.43 57.30
N PHE A 652 -3.30 -34.66 56.25
CA PHE A 652 -2.33 -33.55 56.29
C PHE A 652 -2.94 -32.23 56.77
N SER A 653 -4.24 -32.19 57.07
CA SER A 653 -4.91 -30.98 57.55
C SER A 653 -4.76 -30.79 59.05
N LEU A 654 -4.49 -29.54 59.46
CA LEU A 654 -4.40 -29.13 60.84
C LEU A 654 -5.32 -27.92 61.06
N PRO A 655 -6.46 -28.06 61.74
CA PRO A 655 -7.35 -26.94 62.00
C PRO A 655 -6.70 -25.84 62.84
N LYS A 656 -6.87 -24.57 62.46
CA LYS A 656 -6.33 -23.43 63.21
C LYS A 656 -6.93 -23.28 64.61
N SER A 657 -8.17 -23.76 64.78
CA SER A 657 -8.84 -23.83 66.09
C SER A 657 -8.24 -24.86 67.04
N SER A 658 -7.35 -25.73 66.57
CA SER A 658 -6.67 -26.68 67.44
C SER A 658 -5.62 -25.98 68.31
N SER A 659 -5.50 -26.43 69.56
CA SER A 659 -4.47 -25.94 70.48
C SER A 659 -3.05 -26.14 69.94
N ARG A 660 -2.83 -27.17 69.10
CA ARG A 660 -1.56 -27.41 68.41
C ARG A 660 -1.25 -26.33 67.37
N ALA A 661 -2.24 -25.94 66.57
CA ALA A 661 -2.08 -24.87 65.58
C ALA A 661 -1.85 -23.51 66.25
N GLN A 662 -2.59 -23.19 67.31
CA GLN A 662 -2.41 -21.95 68.09
C GLN A 662 -1.03 -21.87 68.73
N ALA A 663 -0.51 -22.99 69.25
CA ALA A 663 0.84 -23.04 69.81
C ALA A 663 1.92 -22.86 68.73
N LEU A 664 1.74 -23.44 67.54
CA LEU A 664 2.64 -23.24 66.39
C LEU A 664 2.65 -21.78 65.91
N GLU A 665 1.48 -21.16 65.81
CA GLU A 665 1.34 -19.75 65.40
C GLU A 665 1.94 -18.79 66.44
N SER A 666 1.76 -19.09 67.73
CA SER A 666 2.38 -18.35 68.84
C SER A 666 3.90 -18.49 68.80
N LYS A 667 4.42 -19.71 68.61
CA LYS A 667 5.87 -19.98 68.49
C LYS A 667 6.48 -19.21 67.31
N ALA A 668 5.86 -19.29 66.14
CA ALA A 668 6.32 -18.56 64.95
C ALA A 668 6.27 -17.03 65.14
N SER A 669 5.27 -16.51 65.85
CA SER A 669 5.15 -15.09 66.16
C SER A 669 6.26 -14.60 67.09
N ILE A 670 6.63 -15.39 68.11
CA ILE A 670 7.73 -15.05 69.03
C ILE A 670 9.09 -15.11 68.32
N HIS A 671 9.30 -16.08 67.41
CA HIS A 671 10.51 -16.10 66.57
C HIS A 671 10.63 -14.84 65.71
N ARG A 672 9.55 -14.43 65.05
CA ARG A 672 9.54 -13.18 64.27
C ARG A 672 9.81 -11.96 65.15
N TYR A 673 9.24 -11.94 66.37
CA TYR A 673 9.50 -10.88 67.35
C TYR A 673 10.97 -10.79 67.76
N LEU A 674 11.64 -11.93 67.99
CA LEU A 674 13.07 -12.01 68.29
C LEU A 674 13.98 -11.54 67.13
N GLU A 675 13.53 -11.71 65.89
CA GLU A 675 14.29 -11.33 64.68
C GLU A 675 14.09 -9.87 64.29
N GLU A 676 12.85 -9.37 64.35
CA GLU A 676 12.47 -8.06 63.83
C GLU A 676 12.55 -6.94 64.88
N VAL A 677 12.45 -7.27 66.17
CA VAL A 677 12.41 -6.28 67.26
C VAL A 677 13.72 -6.31 68.05
N PRO A 678 14.42 -5.18 68.22
CA PRO A 678 15.63 -5.12 69.04
C PRO A 678 15.26 -5.17 70.53
N LEU A 679 15.31 -6.37 71.12
CA LEU A 679 14.99 -6.63 72.52
C LEU A 679 16.19 -6.41 73.45
N THR A 680 15.91 -5.99 74.69
CA THR A 680 16.90 -6.02 75.77
C THR A 680 17.28 -7.47 76.13
N PRO A 681 18.43 -7.71 76.79
CA PRO A 681 18.85 -9.05 77.18
C PRO A 681 17.81 -9.80 78.01
N ASP A 682 17.11 -9.10 78.91
CA ASP A 682 16.08 -9.71 79.77
C ASP A 682 14.81 -10.06 78.98
N GLU A 683 14.35 -9.17 78.09
CA GLU A 683 13.21 -9.43 77.19
C GLU A 683 13.50 -10.59 76.22
N LYS A 684 14.73 -10.65 75.71
CA LYS A 684 15.19 -11.74 74.85
C LYS A 684 15.18 -13.08 75.59
N ALA A 685 15.70 -13.13 76.82
CA ALA A 685 15.71 -14.35 77.63
C ALA A 685 14.28 -14.83 77.98
N ILE A 686 13.33 -13.92 78.20
CA ILE A 686 11.92 -14.25 78.43
C ILE A 686 11.31 -14.85 77.15
N ALA A 687 11.51 -14.21 75.99
CA ALA A 687 10.99 -14.69 74.72
C ALA A 687 11.58 -16.05 74.31
N GLU A 688 12.88 -16.27 74.54
CA GLU A 688 13.52 -17.59 74.34
C GLU A 688 12.95 -18.64 75.30
N GLY A 689 12.75 -18.31 76.57
CA GLY A 689 12.14 -19.22 77.55
C GLY A 689 10.67 -19.57 77.25
N ASP A 690 9.92 -18.67 76.64
CA ASP A 690 8.55 -18.94 76.20
C ASP A 690 8.50 -19.83 74.94
N ILE A 691 9.49 -19.72 74.04
CA ILE A 691 9.68 -20.68 72.93
C ILE A 691 9.94 -22.09 73.47
N ASP A 692 10.79 -22.23 74.50
CA ASP A 692 11.08 -23.55 75.09
C ASP A 692 9.83 -24.19 75.71
N LYS A 693 9.02 -23.41 76.43
CA LYS A 693 7.75 -23.87 77.01
C LYS A 693 6.75 -24.28 75.93
N LEU A 694 6.60 -23.48 74.87
CA LEU A 694 5.72 -23.78 73.75
C LEU A 694 6.17 -25.03 73.00
N THR A 695 7.49 -25.21 72.84
CA THR A 695 8.08 -26.41 72.21
C THR A 695 7.77 -27.67 73.01
N ALA A 696 7.94 -27.62 74.34
CA ALA A 696 7.57 -28.71 75.23
C ALA A 696 6.06 -29.02 75.18
N PHE A 697 5.22 -27.99 75.10
CA PHE A 697 3.77 -28.12 74.98
C PHE A 697 3.35 -28.80 73.66
N ILE A 698 3.89 -28.37 72.52
CA ILE A 698 3.63 -28.95 71.20
C ILE A 698 4.03 -30.44 71.18
N LYS A 699 5.18 -30.80 71.78
CA LYS A 699 5.64 -32.20 71.88
C LYS A 699 4.70 -33.07 72.72
N LYS A 700 4.15 -32.53 73.80
CA LYS A 700 3.16 -33.23 74.64
C LYS A 700 1.85 -33.47 73.88
N MET A 701 1.46 -32.56 72.99
CA MET A 701 0.26 -32.72 72.15
C MET A 701 0.45 -33.76 71.03
N ALA A 702 1.66 -33.91 70.49
CA ALA A 702 1.96 -34.92 69.47
C ALA A 702 1.96 -36.37 70.03
N SER A 703 2.06 -36.54 71.35
CA SER A 703 2.12 -37.84 72.03
C SER A 703 0.77 -38.29 72.62
N GLN A 704 -0.30 -37.50 72.45
CA GLN A 704 -1.66 -37.91 72.82
C GLN A 704 -2.35 -38.62 71.65
N PRO A 705 -2.97 -39.80 71.85
CA PRO A 705 -3.76 -40.44 70.80
C PRO A 705 -4.97 -39.56 70.45
N PRO A 706 -5.41 -39.56 69.17
CA PRO A 706 -6.57 -38.78 68.76
C PRO A 706 -7.81 -39.22 69.57
N PRO A 707 -8.69 -38.29 69.97
CA PRO A 707 -9.94 -38.66 70.64
C PRO A 707 -10.73 -39.60 69.73
N GLN A 708 -11.22 -40.72 70.29
CA GLN A 708 -12.15 -41.61 69.60
C GLN A 708 -13.38 -40.79 69.19
N LYS A 709 -13.69 -40.82 67.89
CA LYS A 709 -14.92 -40.25 67.34
C LYS A 709 -16.06 -41.24 67.64
N ASP A 710 -17.06 -40.79 68.38
CA ASP A 710 -18.43 -41.29 68.28
C ASP A 710 -19.17 -40.57 67.14
#